data_AF-A0A378PJK1-F1
#
_entry.id   AF-A0A378PJK1-F1
#
_cell.length_a   1.000
_cell.length_b   1.000
_cell.length_c   1.000
_cell.angle_alpha   90.00
_cell.angle_beta   90.00
_cell.angle_gamma   90.00
#
_symmetry.space_group_name_H-M   'P 1'
#
loop_
_entity.id
_entity.type
_entity.pdbx_description
1 polymer ?
#
loop_
_entity_poly.entity_id
_entity_poly.type
_entity_poly.pdbx_seq_one_letter_code
_entity_poly.pdbx_strand_id
1 'polypeptide(L)'
;MSSHPPVLINPFERFDVNDFELIITCADGLENALLIELDSFGLAGEILRAGRIRVQVSLAKFYRICLYSRVASRVLLPIGEYHFKQKQATTNQISKDAKGRTVTRTLDTQIIDEDVPEALYKFAARYDWAKVFGLNDTFAIRLSTDKRLTVNQQFATLRIKDAIADNFNKQFGERPDVSKTPDFHIFAAANNKFAELFLDLSGTSLHRRGYRVVNTAAPLKENLAAALLYESNWHTCKHDALIDPMCGSGTFITEALLMRADYPVGLDKTTAEFGFYHWAYHDDVLWQEAVSRASERFHANLDKLAQNPPTVIALDADANAVHACHQNLLASGLAPIISHITLQQKTVSGLKDSLSKIRADHPLIITNPPYGERLGESDFIKPLYHGLGLSVVDGLMQTGVTRADMAVLGSHVEHVDTLPIIDPKTLRCHNGALTVYFRHGALDLSKKDSLIESFVKREITNEESQEFINRFQKNLAHLKKLAKTDDVTNLRVYDADLPNYNVAIDLYDDKVHVQEYAPPKQIPADVAKARFNLVLNGVREVLGVFREDVFIKTRARQSGNEQYTKNPNADTKRKKMYVAREHGAYLYVNFTDYLDTGLFIDHRNMRQIVANASRAKRVLNLFAYTCTASVHAAMAGARSVTSVDLSANYLDWGKQNFALNGLVLDAEYEGGPKYQFIASDVFEWIKEHTEQYDVIFIDPPTFSNSKKFKGTFDVQRDHVALINRAMNRLSADGVLYFSNNYTRFELDESLNARYDVACITDKTIGFDFNPKKPIHQSYQIRHKNGKKTISQPSDQFDAKAQIADDEAYHARRHTQKDEFKKNRFKDDSKDFKKSGAKRDDFKRRDKKSDDFKGGFRTNAKESFGSTKDFKRDHRDRDFNGQTDTPKSDKPKVRYEKIDGKLVAVPIETTQTDKPKKYTVKPKS
;
A
#
# COMPACT_ATOMS: atom_id res chain seq x y z
N MET A 1 30.99 30.99 29.41
CA MET A 1 29.86 31.33 28.51
C MET A 1 30.43 31.50 27.12
N SER A 2 30.23 30.55 26.20
CA SER A 2 30.46 30.83 24.77
C SER A 2 29.27 31.66 24.27
N SER A 3 29.41 32.98 24.27
CA SER A 3 28.44 33.85 23.63
C SER A 3 28.76 33.90 22.14
N HIS A 4 28.09 33.10 21.32
CA HIS A 4 28.01 33.41 19.90
C HIS A 4 27.15 34.68 19.76
N PRO A 5 27.68 35.80 19.25
CA PRO A 5 26.84 36.94 18.91
C PRO A 5 25.82 36.49 17.85
N PRO A 6 24.57 36.98 17.89
CA PRO A 6 23.59 36.62 16.87
C PRO A 6 24.05 37.05 15.48
N VAL A 7 23.78 36.20 14.50
CA VAL A 7 24.07 36.48 13.09
C VAL A 7 22.84 37.17 12.51
N LEU A 8 22.93 38.49 12.33
CA LEU A 8 21.92 39.27 11.63
C LEU A 8 22.33 39.35 10.16
N ILE A 9 21.50 38.81 9.27
CA ILE A 9 21.78 38.76 7.83
C ILE A 9 21.31 40.05 7.15
N ASN A 10 20.31 40.73 7.72
CA ASN A 10 19.69 41.97 7.22
C ASN A 10 19.53 41.99 5.68
N PRO A 11 18.70 41.10 5.12
CA PRO A 11 18.66 40.86 3.67
C PRO A 11 18.20 42.07 2.85
N PHE A 12 17.67 43.13 3.48
CA PHE A 12 17.06 44.28 2.78
C PHE A 12 18.00 45.50 2.60
N GLU A 13 19.16 45.56 3.27
CA GLU A 13 20.05 46.75 3.15
C GLU A 13 20.84 46.78 1.83
N ARG A 14 21.00 45.64 1.15
CA ARG A 14 21.69 45.50 -0.16
C ARG A 14 21.02 44.41 -1.01
N PHE A 15 19.70 44.43 -1.10
CA PHE A 15 18.95 43.42 -1.83
C PHE A 15 19.18 43.56 -3.34
N ASP A 16 19.70 42.51 -3.98
CA ASP A 16 19.81 42.40 -5.44
C ASP A 16 18.73 41.44 -5.95
N VAL A 17 17.80 41.95 -6.77
CA VAL A 17 16.72 41.15 -7.38
C VAL A 17 17.25 40.04 -8.30
N ASN A 18 18.50 40.13 -8.74
CA ASN A 18 19.13 39.13 -9.61
C ASN A 18 19.93 38.07 -8.84
N ASP A 19 20.28 38.33 -7.57
CA ASP A 19 21.09 37.44 -6.75
C ASP A 19 20.80 37.62 -5.26
N PHE A 20 19.98 36.73 -4.72
CA PHE A 20 19.67 36.70 -3.29
C PHE A 20 19.46 35.28 -2.76
N GLU A 21 19.71 35.14 -1.46
CA GLU A 21 19.64 33.85 -0.77
C GLU A 21 18.22 33.54 -0.29
N LEU A 22 17.77 32.31 -0.52
CA LEU A 22 16.54 31.76 0.03
C LEU A 22 16.79 30.45 0.76
N ILE A 23 15.96 30.18 1.76
CA ILE A 23 15.83 28.90 2.44
C ILE A 23 14.53 28.23 1.99
N ILE A 24 14.66 27.13 1.26
CA ILE A 24 13.54 26.28 0.85
C ILE A 24 13.38 25.17 1.87
N THR A 25 12.15 25.01 2.37
CA THR A 25 11.86 24.00 3.39
C THR A 25 11.18 22.77 2.77
N CYS A 26 11.46 21.59 3.30
CA CYS A 26 10.73 20.36 3.00
C CYS A 26 10.50 19.56 4.29
N ALA A 27 9.79 18.43 4.19
CA ALA A 27 9.74 17.49 5.30
C ALA A 27 11.12 16.83 5.50
N ASP A 28 11.47 16.54 6.75
CA ASP A 28 12.72 15.87 7.10
C ASP A 28 12.88 14.54 6.36
N GLY A 29 14.04 14.33 5.77
CA GLY A 29 14.35 13.17 4.93
C GLY A 29 13.98 13.31 3.46
N LEU A 30 13.41 14.44 3.02
CA LEU A 30 13.09 14.71 1.60
C LEU A 30 14.04 15.72 0.95
N GLU A 31 15.15 16.05 1.60
CA GLU A 31 16.08 17.08 1.14
C GLU A 31 16.72 16.71 -0.20
N ASN A 32 17.07 15.44 -0.39
CA ASN A 32 17.64 14.97 -1.66
C ASN A 32 16.65 15.12 -2.82
N ALA A 33 15.40 14.71 -2.64
CA ALA A 33 14.34 14.92 -3.62
C ALA A 33 14.15 16.41 -3.98
N LEU A 34 14.21 17.30 -2.97
CA LEU A 34 14.13 18.74 -3.22
C LEU A 34 15.37 19.28 -3.94
N LEU A 35 16.58 18.78 -3.65
CA LEU A 35 17.78 19.13 -4.43
C LEU A 35 17.63 18.74 -5.90
N ILE A 36 17.15 17.52 -6.18
CA ILE A 36 16.90 17.04 -7.55
C ILE A 36 15.87 17.94 -8.27
N GLU A 37 14.80 18.32 -7.58
CA GLU A 37 13.80 19.25 -8.11
C GLU A 37 14.42 20.63 -8.43
N LEU A 38 15.19 21.20 -7.49
CA LEU A 38 15.84 22.51 -7.70
C LEU A 38 16.87 22.46 -8.84
N ASP A 39 17.63 21.38 -8.95
CA ASP A 39 18.57 21.17 -10.06
C ASP A 39 17.84 21.15 -11.41
N SER A 40 16.64 20.54 -11.47
CA SER A 40 15.77 20.58 -12.67
C SER A 40 15.31 22.00 -13.04
N PHE A 41 15.41 22.97 -12.11
CA PHE A 41 15.15 24.39 -12.36
C PHE A 41 16.43 25.18 -12.68
N GLY A 42 17.59 24.52 -12.76
CA GLY A 42 18.89 25.15 -12.93
C GLY A 42 19.34 25.91 -11.68
N LEU A 43 19.06 25.35 -10.50
CA LEU A 43 19.41 25.89 -9.19
C LEU A 43 20.24 24.89 -8.40
N ALA A 44 21.44 25.32 -7.99
CA ALA A 44 22.25 24.56 -7.06
C ALA A 44 21.79 24.84 -5.62
N GLY A 45 21.30 23.81 -4.94
CA GLY A 45 20.93 23.86 -3.53
C GLY A 45 21.99 23.26 -2.62
N GLU A 46 22.04 23.71 -1.37
CA GLU A 46 22.88 23.16 -0.32
C GLU A 46 22.04 22.80 0.91
N ILE A 47 22.16 21.56 1.40
CA ILE A 47 21.48 21.14 2.63
C ILE A 47 22.18 21.81 3.81
N LEU A 48 21.55 22.83 4.40
CA LEU A 48 22.06 23.47 5.61
C LEU A 48 21.86 22.60 6.85
N ARG A 49 20.71 21.92 6.89
CA ARG A 49 20.24 21.05 7.99
C ARG A 49 18.99 20.30 7.54
N ALA A 50 18.51 19.37 8.36
CA ALA A 50 17.28 18.63 8.09
C ALA A 50 16.11 19.57 7.72
N GLY A 51 15.45 19.27 6.61
CA GLY A 51 14.33 20.01 6.05
C GLY A 51 14.64 21.42 5.56
N ARG A 52 15.92 21.82 5.41
CA ARG A 52 16.34 23.18 5.05
C ARG A 52 17.41 23.17 3.96
N ILE A 53 17.06 23.73 2.80
CA ILE A 53 17.96 23.88 1.66
C ILE A 53 18.18 25.35 1.38
N ARG A 54 19.45 25.76 1.35
CA ARG A 54 19.87 27.08 0.90
C ARG A 54 20.00 27.09 -0.62
N VAL A 55 19.55 28.16 -1.25
CA VAL A 55 19.68 28.38 -2.70
C VAL A 55 19.90 29.85 -2.99
N GLN A 56 20.77 30.15 -3.98
CA GLN A 56 20.90 31.49 -4.56
C GLN A 56 20.01 31.61 -5.78
N VAL A 57 19.23 32.69 -5.87
CA VAL A 57 18.21 32.88 -6.91
C VAL A 57 18.18 34.31 -7.46
N SER A 58 17.65 34.45 -8.67
CA SER A 58 17.06 35.70 -9.14
C SER A 58 15.55 35.72 -8.89
N LEU A 59 14.91 36.88 -9.02
CA LEU A 59 13.47 37.05 -8.83
C LEU A 59 12.65 36.13 -9.76
N ALA A 60 13.09 35.98 -11.02
CA ALA A 60 12.47 35.06 -11.97
C ALA A 60 12.58 33.59 -11.54
N LYS A 61 13.74 33.17 -11.00
CA LYS A 61 13.92 31.81 -10.46
C LYS A 61 13.13 31.58 -9.18
N PHE A 62 13.00 32.60 -8.33
CA PHE A 62 12.11 32.57 -7.16
C PHE A 62 10.64 32.32 -7.55
N TYR A 63 10.12 33.05 -8.54
CA TYR A 63 8.77 32.81 -9.07
C TYR A 63 8.62 31.42 -9.66
N ARG A 64 9.66 30.92 -10.35
CA ARG A 64 9.67 29.54 -10.85
C ARG A 64 9.52 28.52 -9.70
N ILE A 65 10.22 28.70 -8.57
CA ILE A 65 10.05 27.83 -7.40
C ILE A 65 8.61 27.90 -6.89
N CYS A 66 8.04 29.10 -6.75
CA CYS A 66 6.67 29.29 -6.26
C CYS A 66 5.62 28.66 -7.18
N LEU A 67 5.84 28.68 -8.49
CA LEU A 67 4.94 28.08 -9.48
C LEU A 67 5.07 26.56 -9.58
N TYR A 68 6.29 26.02 -9.50
CA TYR A 68 6.56 24.64 -9.91
C TYR A 68 7.00 23.69 -8.80
N SER A 69 7.46 24.17 -7.64
CA SER A 69 7.98 23.28 -6.61
C SER A 69 6.87 22.41 -6.00
N ARG A 70 7.04 21.10 -6.10
CA ARG A 70 6.16 20.05 -5.60
C ARG A 70 6.68 19.47 -4.29
N VAL A 71 8.00 19.49 -4.07
CA VAL A 71 8.60 18.97 -2.84
C VAL A 71 8.63 20.03 -1.74
N ALA A 72 8.83 21.32 -2.10
CA ALA A 72 8.93 22.37 -1.11
C ALA A 72 7.62 22.54 -0.31
N SER A 73 7.80 22.87 0.97
CA SER A 73 6.74 23.25 1.88
C SER A 73 6.59 24.77 1.96
N ARG A 74 7.71 25.51 1.99
CA ARG A 74 7.78 26.98 2.09
C ARG A 74 9.06 27.53 1.44
N VAL A 75 8.98 28.79 1.01
CA VAL A 75 10.09 29.57 0.44
C VAL A 75 10.34 30.77 1.37
N LEU A 76 11.49 30.79 2.04
CA LEU A 76 11.78 31.70 3.14
C LEU A 76 12.98 32.58 2.83
N LEU A 77 12.87 33.88 3.11
CA LEU A 77 13.99 34.83 3.05
C LEU A 77 14.59 34.97 4.46
N PRO A 78 15.87 34.61 4.68
CA PRO A 78 16.48 34.59 6.01
C PRO A 78 16.72 36.00 6.58
N ILE A 79 16.25 36.25 7.80
CA ILE A 79 16.47 37.51 8.54
C ILE A 79 17.67 37.38 9.47
N GLY A 80 17.78 36.26 10.20
CA GLY A 80 18.93 35.97 11.05
C GLY A 80 18.78 34.69 11.88
N GLU A 81 19.82 34.42 12.67
CA GLU A 81 19.91 33.29 13.62
C GLU A 81 20.42 33.75 14.99
N TYR A 82 19.82 33.23 16.07
CA TYR A 82 20.17 33.49 17.46
C TYR A 82 20.45 32.19 18.20
N HIS A 83 21.67 32.02 18.72
CA HIS A 83 22.02 30.90 19.58
C HIS A 83 21.65 31.19 21.04
N PHE A 84 20.89 30.29 21.66
CA PHE A 84 20.52 30.39 23.06
C PHE A 84 21.73 30.25 23.96
N LYS A 85 21.78 31.04 25.03
CA LYS A 85 22.85 30.95 26.02
C LYS A 85 22.60 29.80 26.98
N GLN A 86 23.55 28.88 27.10
CA GLN A 86 23.55 27.88 28.17
C GLN A 86 24.38 28.41 29.34
N LYS A 87 23.76 28.54 30.52
CA LYS A 87 24.47 28.90 31.76
C LYS A 87 24.70 27.66 32.60
N GLN A 88 25.92 27.43 33.06
CA GLN A 88 26.17 26.49 34.15
C GLN A 88 26.06 27.25 35.47
N ALA A 89 25.09 26.88 36.31
CA ALA A 89 24.96 27.34 37.67
C ALA A 89 25.51 26.26 38.61
N THR A 90 26.63 26.57 39.26
CA THR A 90 27.30 25.65 40.19
C THR A 90 26.95 26.05 41.62
N THR A 91 26.31 25.14 42.36
CA THR A 91 26.06 25.28 43.79
C THR A 91 27.32 24.87 44.55
N ASN A 92 27.94 25.81 45.25
CA ASN A 92 29.14 25.57 46.06
C ASN A 92 28.80 25.64 47.55
N GLN A 93 29.29 24.67 48.32
CA GLN A 93 29.34 24.74 49.78
C GLN A 93 30.63 25.43 50.20
N ILE A 94 30.52 26.46 51.03
CA ILE A 94 31.67 27.14 51.62
C ILE A 94 31.76 26.70 53.08
N SER A 95 32.85 26.04 53.46
CA SER A 95 33.18 25.71 54.84
C SER A 95 34.52 26.32 55.24
N LYS A 96 34.85 26.34 56.53
CA LYS A 96 36.19 26.69 57.00
C LYS A 96 36.90 25.43 57.48
N ASP A 97 38.14 25.26 57.07
CA ASP A 97 38.98 24.19 57.60
C ASP A 97 39.36 24.45 59.07
N ALA A 98 39.98 23.47 59.71
CA ALA A 98 40.42 23.56 61.12
C ALA A 98 41.45 24.69 61.39
N LYS A 99 41.99 25.34 60.34
CA LYS A 99 42.91 26.48 60.41
C LYS A 99 42.23 27.80 60.04
N GLY A 100 40.90 27.82 59.92
CA GLY A 100 40.10 29.01 59.62
C GLY A 100 40.10 29.44 58.15
N ARG A 101 40.65 28.63 57.24
CA ARG A 101 40.72 28.95 55.80
C ARG A 101 39.42 28.53 55.12
N THR A 102 38.93 29.37 54.23
CA THR A 102 37.74 29.09 53.44
C THR A 102 38.02 27.97 52.44
N VAL A 103 37.28 26.87 52.54
CA VAL A 103 37.29 25.74 51.61
C VAL A 103 35.96 25.73 50.87
N THR A 104 36.03 25.88 49.54
CA THR A 104 34.86 25.83 48.66
C THR A 104 34.77 24.46 48.01
N ARG A 105 33.67 23.74 48.24
CA ARG A 105 33.38 22.44 47.62
C ARG A 105 32.15 22.55 46.73
N THR A 106 32.28 22.19 45.45
CA THR A 106 31.13 22.11 44.54
C THR A 106 30.21 20.95 44.92
N LEU A 107 28.92 21.25 45.11
CA LEU A 107 27.86 20.30 45.46
C LEU A 107 27.11 19.80 44.22
N ASP A 108 26.74 20.70 43.32
CA ASP A 108 25.94 20.40 42.13
C ASP A 108 26.23 21.42 41.02
N THR A 109 26.13 21.05 39.75
CA THR A 109 26.20 21.98 38.61
C THR A 109 25.02 21.74 37.69
N GLN A 110 24.11 22.70 37.62
CA GLN A 110 22.93 22.66 36.77
C GLN A 110 23.12 23.53 35.53
N ILE A 111 22.72 23.04 34.36
CA ILE A 111 22.64 23.85 33.14
C ILE A 111 21.27 24.55 33.17
N ILE A 112 21.27 25.88 33.31
CA ILE A 112 20.10 26.74 33.20
C ILE A 112 20.04 27.25 31.76
N ASP A 113 19.02 26.84 31.03
CA ASP A 113 18.72 27.35 29.70
C ASP A 113 18.22 28.80 29.79
N GLU A 114 18.58 29.62 28.80
CA GLU A 114 18.03 30.98 28.65
C GLU A 114 16.50 30.92 28.52
N ASP A 115 15.78 31.89 29.10
CA ASP A 115 14.33 32.00 28.94
C ASP A 115 13.99 32.22 27.46
N VAL A 116 13.54 31.14 26.80
CA VAL A 116 13.36 31.06 25.35
C VAL A 116 12.41 32.15 24.82
N PRO A 117 11.19 32.34 25.37
CA PRO A 117 10.32 33.46 25.00
C PRO A 117 11.00 34.83 25.09
N GLU A 118 11.78 35.10 26.13
CA GLU A 118 12.47 36.38 26.30
C GLU A 118 13.67 36.52 25.35
N ALA A 119 14.38 35.44 25.08
CA ALA A 119 15.43 35.39 24.07
C ALA A 119 14.87 35.68 22.67
N LEU A 120 13.71 35.10 22.33
CA LEU A 120 13.02 35.36 21.06
C LEU A 120 12.55 36.82 20.93
N TYR A 121 12.02 37.40 22.01
CA TYR A 121 11.70 38.84 22.04
C TYR A 121 12.94 39.69 21.76
N LYS A 122 14.02 39.45 22.51
CA LYS A 122 15.29 40.18 22.34
C LYS A 122 15.91 39.98 20.98
N PHE A 123 15.72 38.81 20.36
CA PHE A 123 16.22 38.53 19.03
C PHE A 123 15.42 39.30 17.98
N ALA A 124 14.09 39.18 17.98
CA ALA A 124 13.22 39.89 17.04
C ALA A 124 13.30 41.42 17.20
N ALA A 125 13.49 41.93 18.42
CA ALA A 125 13.59 43.36 18.70
C ALA A 125 14.87 44.02 18.17
N ARG A 126 15.90 43.23 17.79
CA ARG A 126 17.14 43.76 17.18
C ARG A 126 16.93 44.20 15.74
N TYR A 127 15.85 43.78 15.11
CA TYR A 127 15.56 44.08 13.73
C TYR A 127 14.65 45.30 13.60
N ASP A 128 14.90 46.09 12.57
CA ASP A 128 14.10 47.27 12.25
C ASP A 128 12.95 46.89 11.31
N TRP A 129 11.82 46.48 11.90
CA TRP A 129 10.67 45.97 11.16
C TRP A 129 9.98 47.04 10.30
N ALA A 130 10.14 48.31 10.65
CA ALA A 130 9.68 49.44 9.86
C ALA A 130 10.34 49.53 8.48
N LYS A 131 11.51 48.90 8.29
CA LYS A 131 12.16 48.77 6.97
C LYS A 131 11.61 47.61 6.13
N VAL A 132 10.84 46.71 6.75
CA VAL A 132 10.27 45.51 6.07
C VAL A 132 8.87 45.80 5.57
N PHE A 133 8.02 46.38 6.43
CA PHE A 133 6.64 46.71 6.11
C PHE A 133 6.14 47.95 6.86
N GLY A 134 5.05 48.53 6.38
CA GLY A 134 4.45 49.76 6.89
C GLY A 134 3.46 49.54 8.02
N LEU A 135 3.06 50.62 8.68
CA LEU A 135 2.14 50.59 9.82
C LEU A 135 0.73 50.08 9.46
N ASN A 136 0.30 50.31 8.21
CA ASN A 136 -1.01 49.88 7.72
C ASN A 136 -1.02 48.43 7.22
N ASP A 137 0.15 47.78 7.12
CA ASP A 137 0.24 46.39 6.72
C ASP A 137 -0.04 45.49 7.93
N THR A 138 -0.69 44.37 7.66
CA THR A 138 -0.99 43.34 8.65
C THR A 138 0.04 42.22 8.60
N PHE A 139 0.32 41.60 9.75
CA PHE A 139 1.28 40.50 9.81
C PHE A 139 0.77 39.31 10.63
N ALA A 140 1.39 38.15 10.42
CA ALA A 140 1.24 37.01 11.31
C ALA A 140 2.56 36.28 11.52
N ILE A 141 2.70 35.65 12.69
CA ILE A 141 3.88 34.87 13.05
C ILE A 141 3.50 33.41 13.14
N ARG A 142 4.30 32.56 12.50
CA ARG A 142 4.27 31.11 12.68
C ARG A 142 5.59 30.67 13.30
N LEU A 143 5.54 30.26 14.56
CA LEU A 143 6.66 29.59 15.23
C LEU A 143 6.56 28.08 15.03
N SER A 144 7.67 27.41 14.71
CA SER A 144 7.82 25.95 14.72
C SER A 144 8.88 25.56 15.74
N THR A 145 8.52 24.74 16.72
CA THR A 145 9.45 24.29 17.77
C THR A 145 9.77 22.80 17.65
N ASP A 146 11.04 22.44 17.85
CA ASP A 146 11.45 21.05 18.01
C ASP A 146 10.82 20.44 19.27
N LYS A 147 10.49 19.14 19.25
CA LYS A 147 9.89 18.43 20.40
C LYS A 147 10.74 18.46 21.66
N ARG A 148 12.06 18.63 21.54
CA ARG A 148 13.02 18.72 22.65
C ARG A 148 13.03 20.10 23.32
N LEU A 149 12.42 21.11 22.69
CA LEU A 149 12.33 22.46 23.24
C LEU A 149 11.04 22.58 24.05
N THR A 150 11.15 22.49 25.37
CA THR A 150 10.01 22.63 26.28
C THR A 150 9.64 24.11 26.44
N VAL A 151 8.77 24.61 25.56
CA VAL A 151 8.27 25.99 25.62
C VAL A 151 6.79 26.03 25.24
N ASN A 152 6.02 26.92 25.87
CA ASN A 152 4.68 27.22 25.37
C ASN A 152 4.79 27.98 24.04
N GLN A 153 4.51 27.30 22.94
CA GLN A 153 4.64 27.83 21.58
C GLN A 153 3.78 29.08 21.34
N GLN A 154 2.59 29.17 21.94
CA GLN A 154 1.70 30.35 21.81
C GLN A 154 2.31 31.55 22.52
N PHE A 155 2.82 31.37 23.74
CA PHE A 155 3.49 32.43 24.49
C PHE A 155 4.77 32.90 23.80
N ALA A 156 5.61 31.97 23.32
CA ALA A 156 6.81 32.31 22.55
C ALA A 156 6.48 33.08 21.25
N THR A 157 5.40 32.70 20.55
CA THR A 157 4.90 33.43 19.38
C THR A 157 4.46 34.85 19.75
N LEU A 158 3.74 35.00 20.88
CA LEU A 158 3.33 36.30 21.39
C LEU A 158 4.54 37.21 21.67
N ARG A 159 5.62 36.67 22.24
CA ARG A 159 6.83 37.44 22.50
C ARG A 159 7.51 37.95 21.23
N ILE A 160 7.50 37.19 20.14
CA ILE A 160 7.97 37.69 18.84
C ILE A 160 7.06 38.83 18.34
N LYS A 161 5.73 38.67 18.50
CA LYS A 161 4.74 39.70 18.13
C LYS A 161 4.97 41.01 18.89
N ASP A 162 5.18 40.91 20.20
CA ASP A 162 5.42 42.07 21.06
C ASP A 162 6.69 42.82 20.61
N ALA A 163 7.76 42.10 20.27
CA ALA A 163 9.00 42.70 19.81
C ALA A 163 8.82 43.50 18.51
N ILE A 164 8.02 42.98 17.57
CA ILE A 164 7.67 43.68 16.33
C ILE A 164 6.80 44.89 16.63
N ALA A 165 5.72 44.72 17.39
CA ALA A 165 4.81 45.82 17.73
C ALA A 165 5.51 46.95 18.49
N ASP A 166 6.42 46.62 19.41
CA ASP A 166 7.19 47.59 20.18
C ASP A 166 8.25 48.30 19.32
N ASN A 167 8.75 47.67 18.25
CA ASN A 167 9.61 48.34 17.27
C ASN A 167 8.87 49.49 16.57
N PHE A 168 7.64 49.24 16.09
CA PHE A 168 6.79 50.28 15.49
C PHE A 168 6.34 51.32 16.52
N ASN A 169 5.89 50.89 17.69
CA ASN A 169 5.40 51.80 18.73
C ASN A 169 6.49 52.78 19.20
N LYS A 170 7.75 52.34 19.28
CA LYS A 170 8.89 53.22 19.61
C LYS A 170 9.19 54.25 18.51
N GLN A 171 8.99 53.90 17.24
CA GLN A 171 9.31 54.78 16.11
C GLN A 171 8.16 55.71 15.72
N PHE A 172 6.91 55.23 15.79
CA PHE A 172 5.74 55.91 15.25
C PHE A 172 4.63 56.17 16.29
N GLY A 173 4.74 55.64 17.50
CA GLY A 173 3.69 55.77 18.54
C GLY A 173 2.44 54.92 18.31
N GLU A 174 2.43 54.11 17.24
CA GLU A 174 1.32 53.24 16.84
C GLU A 174 1.85 51.82 16.53
N ARG A 175 0.95 50.84 16.47
CA ARG A 175 1.29 49.42 16.27
C ARG A 175 0.61 48.88 15.00
N PRO A 176 1.30 48.03 14.21
CA PRO A 176 0.66 47.31 13.11
C PRO A 176 -0.28 46.23 13.65
N ASP A 177 -1.31 45.92 12.87
CA ASP A 177 -2.32 44.92 13.22
C ASP A 177 -1.92 43.49 12.81
N VAL A 178 -2.53 42.50 13.48
CA VAL A 178 -2.38 41.08 13.13
C VAL A 178 -3.62 40.56 12.42
N SER A 179 -3.43 39.73 11.39
CA SER A 179 -4.52 39.17 10.59
C SER A 179 -4.38 37.64 10.40
N LYS A 180 -5.51 36.97 10.16
CA LYS A 180 -5.52 35.55 9.74
C LYS A 180 -5.11 35.39 8.26
N THR A 181 -5.30 36.44 7.47
CA THR A 181 -4.85 36.59 6.08
C THR A 181 -3.92 37.80 6.05
N PRO A 182 -2.70 37.68 6.59
CA PRO A 182 -1.79 38.80 6.75
C PRO A 182 -1.14 39.19 5.41
N ASP A 183 -0.75 40.45 5.32
CA ASP A 183 0.07 40.95 4.21
C ASP A 183 1.50 40.40 4.30
N PHE A 184 2.04 40.30 5.53
CA PHE A 184 3.37 39.76 5.81
C PHE A 184 3.33 38.52 6.70
N HIS A 185 3.94 37.44 6.19
CA HIS A 185 4.11 36.21 6.95
C HIS A 185 5.52 36.12 7.53
N ILE A 186 5.62 36.01 8.86
CA ILE A 186 6.90 35.84 9.56
C ILE A 186 6.97 34.40 10.04
N PHE A 187 8.02 33.69 9.63
CA PHE A 187 8.28 32.33 10.08
C PHE A 187 9.45 32.31 11.06
N ALA A 188 9.26 31.62 12.19
CA ALA A 188 10.31 31.40 13.16
C ALA A 188 10.47 29.89 13.40
N ALA A 189 11.70 29.42 13.49
CA ALA A 189 12.00 28.05 13.90
C ALA A 189 12.90 28.07 15.13
N ALA A 190 12.63 27.22 16.12
CA ALA A 190 13.46 27.15 17.32
C ALA A 190 13.66 25.69 17.77
N ASN A 191 14.88 25.38 18.20
CA ASN A 191 15.23 24.12 18.87
C ASN A 191 15.93 24.42 20.20
N ASN A 192 16.48 23.42 20.88
CA ASN A 192 17.16 23.59 22.16
C ASN A 192 18.51 24.33 22.08
N LYS A 193 18.99 24.70 20.89
CA LYS A 193 20.28 25.37 20.66
C LYS A 193 20.15 26.76 20.09
N PHE A 194 19.24 26.99 19.16
CA PHE A 194 19.10 28.28 18.48
C PHE A 194 17.67 28.51 17.99
N ALA A 195 17.41 29.76 17.58
CA ALA A 195 16.24 30.20 16.87
C ALA A 195 16.62 30.90 15.56
N GLU A 196 15.80 30.73 14.54
CA GLU A 196 15.92 31.38 13.23
C GLU A 196 14.67 32.19 12.95
N LEU A 197 14.83 33.31 12.23
CA LEU A 197 13.74 34.17 11.83
C LEU A 197 13.79 34.43 10.32
N PHE A 198 12.62 34.39 9.68
CA PHE A 198 12.47 34.49 8.24
C PHE A 198 11.25 35.34 7.86
N LEU A 199 11.33 36.00 6.70
CA LEU A 199 10.17 36.46 5.97
C LEU A 199 9.70 35.31 5.04
N ASP A 200 8.43 34.91 5.16
CA ASP A 200 7.87 33.81 4.39
C ASP A 200 7.20 34.32 3.12
N LEU A 201 7.93 34.22 2.00
CA LEU A 201 7.47 34.69 0.70
C LEU A 201 6.44 33.74 0.08
N SER A 202 6.37 32.49 0.51
CA SER A 202 5.37 31.54 0.01
C SER A 202 3.99 31.71 0.64
N GLY A 203 3.88 32.36 1.81
CA GLY A 203 2.62 32.62 2.52
C GLY A 203 2.00 31.34 3.09
N THR A 204 0.98 30.77 2.45
CA THR A 204 0.50 29.42 2.79
C THR A 204 1.44 28.35 2.23
N SER A 205 1.46 27.16 2.84
CA SER A 205 2.41 26.12 2.43
C SER A 205 2.10 25.59 1.02
N LEU A 206 3.14 25.38 0.21
CA LEU A 206 3.07 24.92 -1.18
C LEU A 206 2.54 23.49 -1.36
N HIS A 207 2.27 22.75 -0.26
CA HIS A 207 1.84 21.35 -0.34
C HIS A 207 0.39 21.14 -0.83
N ARG A 208 -0.43 22.19 -0.96
CA ARG A 208 -1.86 22.09 -1.31
C ARG A 208 -2.05 22.35 -2.80
N ARG A 209 -2.53 21.34 -3.54
CA ARG A 209 -2.62 21.34 -5.02
C ARG A 209 -4.06 21.42 -5.55
N GLY A 210 -5.04 21.57 -4.67
CA GLY A 210 -6.44 21.78 -5.04
C GLY A 210 -7.20 20.58 -5.65
N TYR A 211 -6.52 19.61 -6.30
CA TYR A 211 -7.19 18.53 -7.04
C TYR A 211 -7.82 17.42 -6.19
N ARG A 212 -7.46 17.30 -4.90
CA ARG A 212 -7.98 16.23 -4.04
C ARG A 212 -9.40 16.55 -3.58
N VAL A 213 -10.37 16.19 -4.42
CA VAL A 213 -11.81 16.39 -4.17
C VAL A 213 -12.45 15.21 -3.44
N VAL A 214 -11.92 13.99 -3.59
CA VAL A 214 -12.38 12.80 -2.87
C VAL A 214 -11.23 12.19 -2.07
N ASN A 215 -11.47 11.95 -0.78
CA ASN A 215 -10.51 11.34 0.13
C ASN A 215 -10.80 9.85 0.31
N THR A 216 -9.73 9.05 0.42
CA THR A 216 -9.76 7.66 0.88
C THR A 216 -9.24 7.60 2.32
N ALA A 217 -9.31 6.42 2.94
CA ALA A 217 -8.66 6.20 4.23
C ALA A 217 -7.13 6.44 4.10
N ALA A 218 -6.56 7.20 5.05
CA ALA A 218 -5.12 7.46 5.19
C ALA A 218 -4.35 7.79 3.89
N PRO A 219 -4.69 8.89 3.18
CA PRO A 219 -4.10 9.15 1.89
C PRO A 219 -2.66 9.70 1.96
N LEU A 220 -1.84 9.35 0.98
CA LEU A 220 -0.49 9.88 0.82
C LEU A 220 -0.52 11.38 0.53
N LYS A 221 0.30 12.17 1.23
CA LYS A 221 0.46 13.61 0.93
C LYS A 221 1.11 13.82 -0.43
N GLU A 222 0.66 14.85 -1.15
CA GLU A 222 1.10 15.18 -2.51
C GLU A 222 2.59 15.52 -2.57
N ASN A 223 3.10 16.27 -1.59
CA ASN A 223 4.52 16.64 -1.56
C ASN A 223 5.43 15.43 -1.30
N LEU A 224 4.97 14.49 -0.48
CA LEU A 224 5.65 13.22 -0.29
C LEU A 224 5.61 12.40 -1.57
N ALA A 225 4.43 12.23 -2.20
CA ALA A 225 4.31 11.52 -3.47
C ALA A 225 5.24 12.07 -4.56
N ALA A 226 5.28 13.39 -4.71
CA ALA A 226 6.18 14.07 -5.63
C ALA A 226 7.67 13.83 -5.29
N ALA A 227 8.05 13.93 -4.01
CA ALA A 227 9.42 13.67 -3.59
C ALA A 227 9.86 12.24 -3.95
N LEU A 228 9.00 11.25 -3.73
CA LEU A 228 9.30 9.85 -4.03
C LEU A 228 9.37 9.57 -5.54
N LEU A 229 8.61 10.30 -6.36
CA LEU A 229 8.75 10.28 -7.82
C LEU A 229 10.08 10.90 -8.28
N TYR A 230 10.55 11.97 -7.63
CA TYR A 230 11.89 12.52 -7.87
C TYR A 230 13.00 11.52 -7.51
N GLU A 231 12.92 10.88 -6.34
CA GLU A 231 13.85 9.81 -5.91
C GLU A 231 13.85 8.61 -6.87
N SER A 232 12.69 8.32 -7.47
CA SER A 232 12.55 7.27 -8.48
C SER A 232 13.05 7.71 -9.86
N ASN A 233 13.43 8.97 -10.06
CA ASN A 233 13.84 9.58 -11.34
C ASN A 233 12.72 9.67 -12.39
N TRP A 234 11.45 9.72 -11.99
CA TRP A 234 10.32 9.87 -12.93
C TRP A 234 10.45 11.13 -13.80
N HIS A 235 10.86 12.25 -13.20
CA HIS A 235 11.07 13.54 -13.87
C HIS A 235 12.07 13.50 -15.05
N THR A 236 13.00 12.54 -15.07
CA THR A 236 13.97 12.38 -16.16
C THR A 236 13.37 11.82 -17.45
N CYS A 237 12.11 11.37 -17.39
CA CYS A 237 11.40 10.74 -18.50
C CYS A 237 12.07 9.45 -19.02
N LYS A 238 12.94 8.82 -18.20
CA LYS A 238 13.59 7.54 -18.49
C LYS A 238 12.64 6.34 -18.42
N HIS A 239 11.50 6.51 -17.75
CA HIS A 239 10.44 5.51 -17.63
C HIS A 239 9.32 5.87 -18.60
N ASP A 240 8.85 4.86 -19.33
CA ASP A 240 7.79 4.99 -20.33
C ASP A 240 6.44 4.41 -19.86
N ALA A 241 6.43 3.83 -18.66
CA ALA A 241 5.23 3.36 -18.00
C ALA A 241 5.25 3.61 -16.50
N LEU A 242 4.06 3.85 -15.93
CA LEU A 242 3.81 4.01 -14.50
C LEU A 242 2.71 3.06 -14.06
N ILE A 243 3.03 2.20 -13.09
CA ILE A 243 2.10 1.20 -12.58
C ILE A 243 1.97 1.38 -11.07
N ASP A 244 0.76 1.65 -10.61
CA ASP A 244 0.40 1.63 -9.19
C ASP A 244 -0.65 0.53 -8.93
N PRO A 245 -0.24 -0.65 -8.41
CA PRO A 245 -1.14 -1.78 -8.17
C PRO A 245 -2.06 -1.64 -6.95
N MET A 246 -1.86 -0.61 -6.11
CA MET A 246 -2.70 -0.28 -4.94
C MET A 246 -2.83 1.25 -4.84
N CYS A 247 -3.45 1.83 -5.87
CA CYS A 247 -3.38 3.26 -6.16
C CYS A 247 -4.13 4.16 -5.17
N GLY A 248 -5.03 3.60 -4.36
CA GLY A 248 -5.84 4.37 -3.43
C GLY A 248 -6.59 5.50 -4.13
N SER A 249 -6.46 6.72 -3.63
CA SER A 249 -7.02 7.94 -4.24
C SER A 249 -6.23 8.47 -5.45
N GLY A 250 -5.24 7.72 -5.95
CA GLY A 250 -4.52 8.04 -7.18
C GLY A 250 -3.42 9.09 -7.06
N THR A 251 -2.89 9.36 -5.86
CA THR A 251 -1.93 10.45 -5.63
C THR A 251 -0.64 10.29 -6.45
N PHE A 252 -0.06 9.08 -6.53
CA PHE A 252 1.13 8.85 -7.36
C PHE A 252 0.84 9.06 -8.85
N ILE A 253 -0.26 8.49 -9.34
CA ILE A 253 -0.68 8.62 -10.74
C ILE A 253 -0.89 10.09 -11.11
N THR A 254 -1.60 10.83 -10.25
CA THR A 254 -1.90 12.24 -10.47
C THR A 254 -0.64 13.09 -10.47
N GLU A 255 0.21 13.00 -9.44
CA GLU A 255 1.46 13.77 -9.38
C GLU A 255 2.40 13.44 -10.54
N ALA A 256 2.52 12.17 -10.91
CA ALA A 256 3.39 11.75 -12.00
C ALA A 256 2.94 12.31 -13.36
N LEU A 257 1.65 12.29 -13.65
CA LEU A 257 1.09 12.87 -14.87
C LEU A 257 1.15 14.39 -14.87
N LEU A 258 0.90 15.04 -13.74
CA LEU A 258 1.09 16.48 -13.58
C LEU A 258 2.55 16.89 -13.79
N MET A 259 3.51 16.09 -13.32
CA MET A 259 4.94 16.30 -13.61
C MET A 259 5.23 16.17 -15.11
N ARG A 260 4.66 15.16 -15.78
CA ARG A 260 4.85 14.93 -17.22
C ARG A 260 4.24 16.04 -18.09
N ALA A 261 3.10 16.57 -17.66
CA ALA A 261 2.46 17.72 -18.29
C ALA A 261 3.11 19.06 -17.89
N ASP A 262 4.09 19.05 -16.98
CA ASP A 262 4.77 20.23 -16.46
C ASP A 262 3.76 21.25 -15.87
N TYR A 263 2.81 20.74 -15.08
CA TYR A 263 1.77 21.54 -14.46
C TYR A 263 2.34 22.46 -13.37
N PRO A 264 2.08 23.78 -13.43
CA PRO A 264 2.48 24.73 -12.40
C PRO A 264 1.54 24.65 -11.17
N VAL A 265 1.89 23.82 -10.19
CA VAL A 265 1.12 23.62 -8.94
C VAL A 265 0.82 24.91 -8.15
N GLY A 266 1.59 25.97 -8.36
CA GLY A 266 1.35 27.27 -7.73
C GLY A 266 0.16 28.04 -8.31
N LEU A 267 -0.39 27.66 -9.47
CA LEU A 267 -1.56 28.33 -10.05
C LEU A 267 -2.84 28.13 -9.24
N ASP A 268 -2.92 27.03 -8.49
CA ASP A 268 -4.09 26.74 -7.64
C ASP A 268 -4.15 27.62 -6.39
N LYS A 269 -3.08 28.36 -6.11
CA LYS A 269 -3.03 29.32 -5.01
C LYS A 269 -3.59 30.66 -5.45
N THR A 270 -4.48 31.21 -4.64
CA THR A 270 -5.00 32.57 -4.82
C THR A 270 -3.93 33.61 -4.48
N THR A 271 -4.12 34.86 -4.93
CA THR A 271 -3.19 35.95 -4.66
C THR A 271 -2.98 36.18 -3.16
N ALA A 272 -4.05 36.10 -2.36
CA ALA A 272 -4.02 36.23 -0.90
C ALA A 272 -3.26 35.11 -0.17
N GLU A 273 -2.82 34.07 -0.88
CA GLU A 273 -2.09 32.94 -0.29
C GLU A 273 -0.57 32.98 -0.51
N PHE A 274 -0.08 33.91 -1.34
CA PHE A 274 1.36 34.12 -1.53
C PHE A 274 1.83 35.30 -0.67
N GLY A 275 2.92 35.09 0.08
CA GLY A 275 3.48 36.09 0.99
C GLY A 275 4.35 37.15 0.32
N PHE A 276 4.61 37.03 -0.98
CA PHE A 276 5.42 38.00 -1.73
C PHE A 276 4.62 39.17 -2.30
N TYR A 277 3.28 39.14 -2.35
CA TYR A 277 2.50 40.20 -3.02
C TYR A 277 2.67 41.59 -2.39
N HIS A 278 2.90 41.65 -1.07
CA HIS A 278 3.16 42.91 -0.35
C HIS A 278 4.66 43.18 -0.16
N TRP A 279 5.52 42.26 -0.59
CA TRP A 279 6.96 42.42 -0.46
C TRP A 279 7.47 43.50 -1.41
N ALA A 280 8.27 44.43 -0.90
CA ALA A 280 8.71 45.63 -1.63
C ALA A 280 9.45 45.37 -2.96
N TYR A 281 10.00 44.17 -3.15
CA TYR A 281 10.75 43.77 -4.36
C TYR A 281 9.94 42.88 -5.31
N HIS A 282 8.64 42.70 -5.06
CA HIS A 282 7.75 42.00 -5.97
C HIS A 282 7.54 42.79 -7.26
N ASP A 283 7.75 42.12 -8.38
CA ASP A 283 7.41 42.58 -9.73
C ASP A 283 6.17 41.80 -10.22
N ASP A 284 5.01 42.46 -10.25
CA ASP A 284 3.75 41.87 -10.71
C ASP A 284 3.78 41.58 -12.21
N VAL A 285 4.41 42.42 -13.03
CA VAL A 285 4.48 42.20 -14.48
C VAL A 285 5.24 40.92 -14.78
N LEU A 286 6.42 40.76 -14.16
CA LEU A 286 7.23 39.54 -14.31
C LEU A 286 6.49 38.29 -13.80
N TRP A 287 5.73 38.41 -12.72
CA TRP A 287 4.92 37.30 -12.20
C TRP A 287 3.79 36.91 -13.17
N GLN A 288 3.01 37.87 -13.67
CA GLN A 288 1.93 37.60 -14.62
C GLN A 288 2.46 36.99 -15.91
N GLU A 289 3.63 37.45 -16.40
CA GLU A 289 4.32 36.83 -17.53
C GLU A 289 4.71 35.37 -17.24
N ALA A 290 5.27 35.09 -16.05
CA ALA A 290 5.64 33.74 -15.65
C ALA A 290 4.42 32.82 -15.57
N VAL A 291 3.29 33.31 -15.03
CA VAL A 291 2.00 32.61 -14.98
C VAL A 291 1.46 32.31 -16.37
N SER A 292 1.43 33.29 -17.28
CA SER A 292 0.95 33.08 -18.66
C SER A 292 1.79 32.03 -19.39
N ARG A 293 3.12 32.17 -19.37
CA ARG A 293 4.04 31.21 -19.99
C ARG A 293 3.89 29.81 -19.39
N ALA A 294 3.66 29.70 -18.08
CA ALA A 294 3.44 28.43 -17.40
C ALA A 294 2.14 27.76 -17.86
N SER A 295 1.05 28.52 -17.97
CA SER A 295 -0.24 28.01 -18.46
C SER A 295 -0.14 27.54 -19.91
N GLU A 296 0.48 28.33 -20.79
CA GLU A 296 0.70 27.96 -22.20
C GLU A 296 1.54 26.68 -22.32
N ARG A 297 2.62 26.58 -21.54
CA ARG A 297 3.51 25.41 -21.53
C ARG A 297 2.81 24.14 -21.06
N PHE A 298 1.98 24.24 -20.00
CA PHE A 298 1.17 23.13 -19.53
C PHE A 298 0.21 22.61 -20.62
N HIS A 299 -0.57 23.50 -21.25
CA HIS A 299 -1.50 23.09 -22.31
C HIS A 299 -0.78 22.45 -23.50
N ALA A 300 0.33 23.04 -23.95
CA ALA A 300 1.12 22.48 -25.04
C ALA A 300 1.72 21.10 -24.70
N ASN A 301 2.11 20.87 -23.45
CA ASN A 301 2.62 19.57 -23.01
C ASN A 301 1.50 18.54 -22.79
N LEU A 302 0.33 18.97 -22.33
CA LEU A 302 -0.85 18.12 -22.21
C LEU A 302 -1.31 17.62 -23.59
N ASP A 303 -1.29 18.48 -24.61
CA ASP A 303 -1.60 18.09 -25.98
C ASP A 303 -0.61 17.06 -26.53
N LYS A 304 0.69 17.24 -26.27
CA LYS A 304 1.73 16.25 -26.63
C LYS A 304 1.52 14.92 -25.89
N LEU A 305 1.14 14.99 -24.61
CA LEU A 305 0.89 13.81 -23.79
C LEU A 305 -0.34 13.04 -24.25
N ALA A 306 -1.39 13.74 -24.74
CA ALA A 306 -2.56 13.11 -25.35
C ALA A 306 -2.22 12.40 -26.67
N GLN A 307 -1.26 12.93 -27.44
CA GLN A 307 -0.82 12.31 -28.69
C GLN A 307 0.08 11.08 -28.46
N ASN A 308 0.93 11.11 -27.42
CA ASN A 308 1.85 10.03 -27.09
C ASN A 308 1.88 9.78 -25.57
N PRO A 309 0.82 9.16 -25.01
CA PRO A 309 0.72 8.94 -23.57
C PRO A 309 1.68 7.81 -23.13
N PRO A 310 2.34 7.93 -21.96
CA PRO A 310 3.00 6.80 -21.34
C PRO A 310 1.96 5.74 -20.97
N THR A 311 2.40 4.49 -20.81
CA THR A 311 1.49 3.45 -20.33
C THR A 311 1.22 3.68 -18.84
N VAL A 312 -0.03 3.92 -18.47
CA VAL A 312 -0.42 4.13 -17.05
C VAL A 312 -1.42 3.08 -16.62
N ILE A 313 -1.08 2.36 -15.54
CA ILE A 313 -1.93 1.35 -14.93
C ILE A 313 -2.14 1.72 -13.46
N ALA A 314 -3.39 1.91 -13.06
CA ALA A 314 -3.80 2.21 -11.69
C ALA A 314 -4.83 1.18 -11.25
N LEU A 315 -4.46 0.33 -10.30
CA LEU A 315 -5.33 -0.73 -9.78
C LEU A 315 -5.57 -0.51 -8.30
N ASP A 316 -6.74 -0.89 -7.83
CA ASP A 316 -6.99 -1.05 -6.40
C ASP A 316 -8.05 -2.14 -6.17
N ALA A 317 -7.99 -2.81 -5.03
CA ALA A 317 -9.01 -3.80 -4.69
C ALA A 317 -10.33 -3.14 -4.25
N ASP A 318 -10.25 -1.93 -3.68
CA ASP A 318 -11.41 -1.15 -3.23
C ASP A 318 -12.01 -0.32 -4.37
N ALA A 319 -13.28 -0.59 -4.69
CA ALA A 319 -14.03 0.16 -5.69
C ALA A 319 -14.14 1.66 -5.34
N ASN A 320 -14.21 2.02 -4.05
CA ASN A 320 -14.28 3.41 -3.61
C ASN A 320 -12.96 4.13 -3.85
N ALA A 321 -11.83 3.45 -3.66
CA ALA A 321 -10.51 3.98 -3.97
C ALA A 321 -10.37 4.26 -5.47
N VAL A 322 -10.73 3.29 -6.33
CA VAL A 322 -10.75 3.47 -7.79
C VAL A 322 -11.64 4.65 -8.20
N HIS A 323 -12.83 4.76 -7.60
CA HIS A 323 -13.73 5.89 -7.84
C HIS A 323 -13.10 7.23 -7.42
N ALA A 324 -12.47 7.28 -6.24
CA ALA A 324 -11.77 8.48 -5.75
C ALA A 324 -10.61 8.88 -6.68
N CYS A 325 -9.82 7.91 -7.14
CA CYS A 325 -8.75 8.12 -8.13
C CYS A 325 -9.31 8.76 -9.41
N HIS A 326 -10.40 8.23 -9.96
CA HIS A 326 -11.05 8.81 -11.15
C HIS A 326 -11.51 10.26 -10.93
N GLN A 327 -12.15 10.55 -9.80
CA GLN A 327 -12.63 11.91 -9.49
C GLN A 327 -11.47 12.91 -9.29
N ASN A 328 -10.40 12.48 -8.63
CA ASN A 328 -9.22 13.33 -8.42
C ASN A 328 -8.49 13.62 -9.73
N LEU A 329 -8.38 12.65 -10.64
CA LEU A 329 -7.82 12.85 -11.98
C LEU A 329 -8.65 13.81 -12.83
N LEU A 330 -9.99 13.74 -12.73
CA LEU A 330 -10.88 14.69 -13.40
C LEU A 330 -10.70 16.12 -12.86
N ALA A 331 -10.46 16.25 -11.55
CA ALA A 331 -10.23 17.54 -10.91
C ALA A 331 -8.82 18.11 -11.13
N SER A 332 -7.83 17.31 -11.55
CA SER A 332 -6.42 17.72 -11.67
C SER A 332 -6.05 18.33 -13.02
N GLY A 333 -7.01 18.77 -13.84
CA GLY A 333 -6.74 19.31 -15.19
C GLY A 333 -6.27 18.27 -16.22
N LEU A 334 -6.22 16.99 -15.86
CA LEU A 334 -5.77 15.88 -16.72
C LEU A 334 -6.90 15.24 -17.53
N ALA A 335 -8.11 15.80 -17.49
CA ALA A 335 -9.30 15.27 -18.18
C ALA A 335 -9.06 14.82 -19.64
N PRO A 336 -8.28 15.55 -20.48
CA PRO A 336 -8.02 15.14 -21.86
C PRO A 336 -7.29 13.79 -22.03
N ILE A 337 -6.56 13.32 -21.01
CA ILE A 337 -5.74 12.09 -21.10
C ILE A 337 -6.27 10.93 -20.25
N ILE A 338 -7.36 11.13 -19.49
CA ILE A 338 -7.90 10.10 -18.59
C ILE A 338 -8.26 8.82 -19.33
N SER A 339 -8.74 8.92 -20.57
CA SER A 339 -9.08 7.76 -21.40
C SER A 339 -7.88 6.87 -21.76
N HIS A 340 -6.64 7.35 -21.57
CA HIS A 340 -5.41 6.59 -21.78
C HIS A 340 -4.93 5.86 -20.51
N ILE A 341 -5.57 6.11 -19.36
CA ILE A 341 -5.20 5.51 -18.08
C ILE A 341 -6.00 4.21 -17.90
N THR A 342 -5.31 3.09 -17.67
CA THR A 342 -5.97 1.84 -17.28
C THR A 342 -6.29 1.89 -15.80
N LEU A 343 -7.51 2.31 -15.46
CA LEU A 343 -8.02 2.37 -14.10
C LEU A 343 -9.02 1.22 -13.85
N GLN A 344 -8.70 0.28 -12.95
CA GLN A 344 -9.53 -0.92 -12.73
C GLN A 344 -9.59 -1.34 -11.26
N GLN A 345 -10.75 -1.86 -10.85
CA GLN A 345 -10.87 -2.55 -9.57
C GLN A 345 -10.30 -3.97 -9.70
N LYS A 346 -9.13 -4.20 -9.14
CA LYS A 346 -8.43 -5.50 -9.13
C LYS A 346 -7.57 -5.65 -7.90
N THR A 347 -7.55 -6.86 -7.35
CA THR A 347 -6.58 -7.32 -6.35
C THR A 347 -5.21 -7.55 -6.99
N VAL A 348 -4.16 -7.64 -6.17
CA VAL A 348 -2.80 -7.99 -6.65
C VAL A 348 -2.77 -9.36 -7.34
N SER A 349 -3.69 -10.29 -6.99
CA SER A 349 -3.85 -11.56 -7.74
C SER A 349 -4.09 -11.36 -9.24
N GLY A 350 -4.80 -10.29 -9.63
CA GLY A 350 -5.10 -9.95 -11.02
C GLY A 350 -4.05 -9.04 -11.68
N LEU A 351 -2.96 -8.74 -10.99
CA LEU A 351 -1.89 -7.88 -11.47
C LEU A 351 -1.16 -8.51 -12.66
N LYS A 352 -0.85 -9.80 -12.58
CA LYS A 352 -0.18 -10.57 -13.65
C LYS A 352 -0.90 -10.44 -15.00
N ASP A 353 -2.23 -10.54 -15.01
CA ASP A 353 -3.06 -10.39 -16.22
C ASP A 353 -3.06 -8.97 -16.79
N SER A 354 -2.84 -7.98 -15.92
CA SER A 354 -2.81 -6.57 -16.30
C SER A 354 -1.42 -6.19 -16.83
N LEU A 355 -0.36 -6.74 -16.23
CA LEU A 355 1.02 -6.54 -16.64
C LEU A 355 1.40 -7.32 -17.90
N SER A 356 0.87 -8.53 -18.10
CA SER A 356 1.21 -9.38 -19.25
C SER A 356 0.87 -8.78 -20.62
N LYS A 357 0.12 -7.68 -20.64
CA LYS A 357 -0.31 -6.95 -21.85
C LYS A 357 0.41 -5.61 -22.01
N ILE A 358 1.32 -5.27 -21.09
CA ILE A 358 2.00 -3.99 -21.10
C ILE A 358 2.92 -3.86 -22.32
N ARG A 359 3.01 -2.64 -22.85
CA ARG A 359 4.01 -2.24 -23.83
C ARG A 359 4.83 -1.14 -23.18
N ALA A 360 6.00 -1.52 -22.68
CA ALA A 360 6.94 -0.64 -22.02
C ALA A 360 8.34 -1.24 -22.16
N ASP A 361 9.34 -0.39 -22.35
CA ASP A 361 10.75 -0.75 -22.34
C ASP A 361 11.34 -0.65 -20.93
N HIS A 362 10.83 0.29 -20.12
CA HIS A 362 11.34 0.57 -18.79
C HIS A 362 10.23 1.08 -17.83
N PRO A 363 9.34 0.19 -17.38
CA PRO A 363 8.27 0.55 -16.44
C PRO A 363 8.79 0.91 -15.04
N LEU A 364 8.12 1.87 -14.40
CA LEU A 364 8.21 2.15 -12.97
C LEU A 364 6.98 1.60 -12.24
N ILE A 365 7.19 0.69 -11.30
CA ILE A 365 6.17 0.18 -10.40
C ILE A 365 6.30 0.94 -9.09
N ILE A 366 5.36 1.83 -8.80
CA ILE A 366 5.38 2.65 -7.57
C ILE A 366 4.06 2.54 -6.82
N THR A 367 4.11 2.29 -5.52
CA THR A 367 2.88 2.11 -4.74
C THR A 367 3.04 2.39 -3.25
N ASN A 368 1.91 2.65 -2.61
CA ASN A 368 1.78 2.84 -1.17
C ASN A 368 0.85 1.77 -0.58
N PRO A 369 1.34 0.53 -0.35
CA PRO A 369 0.53 -0.54 0.22
C PRO A 369 0.03 -0.22 1.64
N PRO A 370 -0.97 -0.98 2.13
CA PRO A 370 -1.41 -0.91 3.53
C PRO A 370 -0.29 -1.21 4.55
N TYR A 371 -0.32 -0.51 5.68
CA TYR A 371 0.73 -0.57 6.72
C TYR A 371 0.45 -1.51 7.90
N GLY A 372 -0.77 -2.06 8.01
CA GLY A 372 -1.16 -3.00 9.08
C GLY A 372 -1.40 -2.37 10.47
N GLU A 373 -1.84 -1.11 10.54
CA GLU A 373 -2.07 -0.41 11.82
C GLU A 373 -3.28 -0.92 12.62
N ARG A 374 -4.15 -1.73 12.03
CA ARG A 374 -5.25 -2.39 12.75
C ARG A 374 -4.70 -3.60 13.52
N LEU A 375 -5.05 -3.69 14.81
CA LEU A 375 -4.65 -4.80 15.70
C LEU A 375 -4.98 -6.15 15.06
N GLY A 376 -3.96 -6.96 14.79
CA GLY A 376 -4.08 -8.29 14.16
C GLY A 376 -3.67 -8.34 12.68
N GLU A 377 -3.38 -7.20 12.05
CA GLU A 377 -3.02 -7.16 10.62
C GLU A 377 -1.53 -7.28 10.30
N SER A 378 -0.66 -7.08 11.29
CA SER A 378 0.80 -7.06 11.11
C SER A 378 1.36 -8.33 10.47
N ASP A 379 0.82 -9.48 10.85
CA ASP A 379 1.39 -10.79 10.50
C ASP A 379 1.18 -11.17 9.02
N PHE A 380 0.28 -10.45 8.33
CA PHE A 380 -0.02 -10.67 6.92
C PHE A 380 0.44 -9.55 5.98
N ILE A 381 0.93 -8.42 6.51
CA ILE A 381 1.53 -7.36 5.69
C ILE A 381 2.77 -7.88 4.97
N LYS A 382 3.68 -8.55 5.68
CA LYS A 382 4.90 -9.08 5.05
C LYS A 382 4.58 -10.07 3.90
N PRO A 383 3.67 -11.06 4.06
CA PRO A 383 3.16 -11.86 2.95
C PRO A 383 2.62 -11.05 1.77
N LEU A 384 1.84 -10.00 2.01
CA LEU A 384 1.31 -9.13 0.94
C LEU A 384 2.44 -8.47 0.13
N TYR A 385 3.46 -7.93 0.79
CA TYR A 385 4.60 -7.30 0.13
C TYR A 385 5.41 -8.32 -0.68
N HIS A 386 5.61 -9.51 -0.13
CA HIS A 386 6.29 -10.61 -0.83
C HIS A 386 5.51 -11.02 -2.08
N GLY A 387 4.19 -11.19 -1.94
CA GLY A 387 3.27 -11.53 -3.01
C GLY A 387 3.21 -10.48 -4.12
N LEU A 388 3.25 -9.20 -3.74
CA LEU A 388 3.36 -8.08 -4.67
C LEU A 388 4.62 -8.19 -5.52
N GLY A 389 5.78 -8.40 -4.88
CA GLY A 389 7.06 -8.58 -5.58
C GLY A 389 7.02 -9.73 -6.58
N LEU A 390 6.54 -10.90 -6.14
CA LEU A 390 6.40 -12.10 -6.98
C LEU A 390 5.46 -11.84 -8.18
N SER A 391 4.30 -11.24 -7.93
CA SER A 391 3.29 -10.97 -8.96
C SER A 391 3.76 -9.97 -10.02
N VAL A 392 4.54 -8.95 -9.62
CA VAL A 392 5.14 -7.97 -10.54
C VAL A 392 6.17 -8.65 -11.43
N VAL A 393 7.11 -9.41 -10.84
CA VAL A 393 8.16 -10.11 -11.58
C VAL A 393 7.55 -11.09 -12.58
N ASP A 394 6.64 -11.95 -12.13
CA ASP A 394 5.98 -12.92 -13.00
C ASP A 394 5.13 -12.26 -14.11
N GLY A 395 4.51 -11.11 -13.83
CA GLY A 395 3.75 -10.35 -14.82
C GLY A 395 4.63 -9.73 -15.91
N LEU A 396 5.74 -9.11 -15.53
CA LEU A 396 6.63 -8.42 -16.47
C LEU A 396 7.45 -9.37 -17.34
N MET A 397 7.91 -10.50 -16.79
CA MET A 397 8.70 -11.49 -17.54
C MET A 397 7.96 -12.08 -18.74
N GLN A 398 6.64 -12.05 -18.73
CA GLN A 398 5.82 -12.52 -19.85
C GLN A 398 5.77 -11.55 -21.03
N THR A 399 6.26 -10.32 -20.86
CA THR A 399 6.11 -9.22 -21.84
C THR A 399 7.38 -8.89 -22.62
N GLY A 400 8.51 -9.51 -22.26
CA GLY A 400 9.82 -9.19 -22.85
C GLY A 400 10.50 -7.94 -22.27
N VAL A 401 9.90 -7.30 -21.25
CA VAL A 401 10.55 -6.25 -20.45
C VAL A 401 11.85 -6.79 -19.85
N THR A 402 12.97 -6.15 -20.17
CA THR A 402 14.30 -6.54 -19.66
C THR A 402 14.78 -5.65 -18.52
N ARG A 403 14.13 -4.49 -18.32
CA ARG A 403 14.49 -3.51 -17.32
C ARG A 403 13.23 -2.93 -16.69
N ALA A 404 13.16 -2.89 -15.36
CA ALA A 404 12.08 -2.24 -14.63
C ALA A 404 12.65 -1.67 -13.32
N ASP A 405 12.06 -0.59 -12.83
CA ASP A 405 12.33 -0.08 -11.48
C ASP A 405 11.09 -0.31 -10.61
N MET A 406 11.30 -0.58 -9.32
CA MET A 406 10.24 -0.71 -8.33
C MET A 406 10.50 0.21 -7.14
N ALA A 407 9.43 0.78 -6.60
CA ALA A 407 9.44 1.79 -5.56
C ALA A 407 8.24 1.60 -4.60
N VAL A 408 8.47 1.23 -3.34
CA VAL A 408 7.39 0.85 -2.42
C VAL A 408 7.59 1.47 -1.05
N LEU A 409 6.51 1.98 -0.45
CA LEU A 409 6.50 2.38 0.96
C LEU A 409 6.14 1.22 1.88
N GLY A 410 6.79 1.12 3.03
CA GLY A 410 6.37 0.26 4.14
C GLY A 410 6.51 0.94 5.48
N SER A 411 5.66 0.55 6.45
CA SER A 411 5.79 0.96 7.85
C SER A 411 7.01 0.35 8.55
N HIS A 412 7.50 -0.77 8.04
CA HIS A 412 8.65 -1.50 8.57
C HIS A 412 9.60 -1.93 7.44
N VAL A 413 10.91 -1.86 7.71
CA VAL A 413 11.96 -2.22 6.73
C VAL A 413 11.85 -3.69 6.33
N GLU A 414 11.51 -4.58 7.26
CA GLU A 414 11.37 -6.02 6.99
C GLU A 414 10.24 -6.39 6.02
N HIS A 415 9.26 -5.50 5.81
CA HIS A 415 8.20 -5.71 4.83
C HIS A 415 8.75 -5.48 3.42
N VAL A 416 9.46 -4.37 3.23
CA VAL A 416 10.08 -4.00 1.96
C VAL A 416 11.36 -4.81 1.66
N ASP A 417 11.93 -5.51 2.65
CA ASP A 417 13.00 -6.53 2.47
C ASP A 417 12.57 -7.75 1.65
N THR A 418 11.27 -7.98 1.50
CA THR A 418 10.76 -9.10 0.68
C THR A 418 10.67 -8.79 -0.81
N LEU A 419 10.85 -7.52 -1.20
CA LEU A 419 10.72 -7.09 -2.59
C LEU A 419 11.97 -7.48 -3.38
N PRO A 420 11.82 -7.94 -4.63
CA PRO A 420 12.94 -8.37 -5.48
C PRO A 420 13.65 -7.16 -6.11
N ILE A 421 14.18 -6.26 -5.29
CA ILE A 421 14.90 -5.06 -5.73
C ILE A 421 16.41 -5.34 -5.57
N ILE A 422 17.17 -5.14 -6.65
CA ILE A 422 18.63 -5.25 -6.67
C ILE A 422 19.23 -4.03 -5.97
N ASP A 423 20.12 -4.26 -5.01
CA ASP A 423 20.84 -3.23 -4.23
C ASP A 423 19.92 -2.06 -3.81
N PRO A 424 18.86 -2.34 -3.04
CA PRO A 424 17.79 -1.40 -2.81
C PRO A 424 18.27 -0.16 -2.05
N LYS A 425 17.89 1.01 -2.55
CA LYS A 425 18.00 2.26 -1.79
C LYS A 425 16.81 2.35 -0.85
N THR A 426 17.07 2.78 0.39
CA THR A 426 16.03 2.95 1.41
C THR A 426 16.07 4.36 1.97
N LEU A 427 14.95 5.08 1.84
CA LEU A 427 14.74 6.40 2.40
C LEU A 427 13.79 6.31 3.58
N ARG A 428 14.21 6.80 4.75
CA ARG A 428 13.32 6.96 5.91
C ARG A 428 12.64 8.32 5.81
N CYS A 429 11.31 8.33 5.78
CA CYS A 429 10.51 9.55 5.72
C CYS A 429 9.26 9.43 6.62
N HIS A 430 8.38 10.43 6.58
CA HIS A 430 7.18 10.47 7.40
C HIS A 430 5.93 10.69 6.56
N ASN A 431 4.96 9.80 6.69
CA ASN A 431 3.61 9.99 6.17
C ASN A 431 2.69 10.40 7.32
N GLY A 432 2.48 11.70 7.49
CA GLY A 432 1.81 12.23 8.67
C GLY A 432 2.66 12.02 9.93
N ALA A 433 2.10 11.37 10.95
CA ALA A 433 2.82 11.03 12.18
C ALA A 433 3.61 9.71 12.07
N LEU A 434 3.34 8.90 11.05
CA LEU A 434 3.93 7.59 10.87
C LEU A 434 5.32 7.71 10.23
N THR A 435 6.33 7.09 10.83
CA THR A 435 7.61 6.85 10.16
C THR A 435 7.42 5.72 9.15
N VAL A 436 7.80 5.98 7.90
CA VAL A 436 7.72 5.03 6.79
C VAL A 436 9.07 4.91 6.10
N TYR A 437 9.27 3.78 5.43
CA TYR A 437 10.48 3.44 4.70
C TYR A 437 10.12 3.27 3.23
N PHE A 438 10.67 4.15 2.40
CA PHE A 438 10.53 4.07 0.96
C PHE A 438 11.72 3.31 0.38
N ARG A 439 11.45 2.16 -0.22
CA ARG A 439 12.47 1.34 -0.86
C ARG A 439 12.32 1.38 -2.37
N HIS A 440 13.41 1.66 -3.06
CA HIS A 440 13.40 1.75 -4.51
C HIS A 440 14.70 1.29 -5.17
N GLY A 441 14.62 0.85 -6.42
CA GLY A 441 15.76 0.41 -7.20
C GLY A 441 15.35 -0.39 -8.43
N ALA A 442 16.34 -0.97 -9.11
CA ALA A 442 16.11 -1.86 -10.23
C ALA A 442 15.48 -3.18 -9.75
N LEU A 443 14.46 -3.65 -10.46
CA LEU A 443 13.81 -4.92 -10.19
C LEU A 443 14.70 -6.08 -10.66
N ASP A 444 14.81 -7.13 -9.85
CA ASP A 444 15.44 -8.37 -10.26
C ASP A 444 14.53 -9.14 -11.20
N LEU A 445 14.75 -8.93 -12.49
CA LEU A 445 14.12 -9.66 -13.58
C LEU A 445 14.96 -10.87 -14.03
N SER A 446 15.98 -11.28 -13.26
CA SER A 446 16.71 -12.52 -13.50
C SER A 446 16.06 -13.67 -12.74
N LYS A 447 14.92 -14.16 -13.24
CA LYS A 447 14.30 -15.33 -12.62
C LYS A 447 15.30 -16.47 -12.63
N LYS A 448 15.59 -17.04 -11.46
CA LYS A 448 16.09 -18.40 -11.41
C LYS A 448 14.91 -19.30 -11.74
N ASP A 449 14.97 -19.95 -12.90
CA ASP A 449 14.09 -21.05 -13.22
C ASP A 449 14.03 -22.00 -12.00
N SER A 450 12.85 -22.54 -11.71
CA SER A 450 12.71 -23.54 -10.65
C SER A 450 13.63 -24.74 -10.91
N LEU A 451 13.91 -25.56 -9.90
CA LEU A 451 14.80 -26.73 -10.06
C LEU A 451 14.33 -27.66 -11.18
N ILE A 452 13.01 -27.81 -11.34
CA ILE A 452 12.44 -28.66 -12.40
C ILE A 452 12.52 -28.01 -13.78
N GLU A 453 12.33 -26.69 -13.88
CA GLU A 453 12.41 -25.94 -15.14
C GLU A 453 13.87 -25.80 -15.63
N SER A 454 14.81 -25.58 -14.72
CA SER A 454 16.25 -25.46 -15.01
C SER A 454 16.96 -26.79 -15.24
N PHE A 455 16.35 -27.93 -14.85
CA PHE A 455 17.00 -29.23 -14.93
C PHE A 455 17.49 -29.56 -16.35
N VAL A 456 18.77 -29.90 -16.44
CA VAL A 456 19.41 -30.43 -17.64
C VAL A 456 20.12 -31.72 -17.25
N LYS A 457 19.91 -32.79 -18.02
CA LYS A 457 20.59 -34.07 -17.81
C LYS A 457 22.10 -33.89 -17.95
N ARG A 458 22.88 -34.47 -17.04
CA ARG A 458 24.35 -34.40 -17.02
C ARG A 458 24.95 -35.79 -16.87
N GLU A 459 26.16 -35.98 -17.39
CA GLU A 459 26.95 -37.17 -17.10
C GLU A 459 27.55 -37.03 -15.70
N ILE A 460 27.10 -37.90 -14.80
CA ILE A 460 27.54 -37.99 -13.42
C ILE A 460 27.93 -39.44 -13.18
N THR A 461 29.16 -39.65 -12.70
CA THR A 461 29.71 -40.98 -12.43
C THR A 461 29.91 -41.16 -10.93
N ASN A 462 29.18 -42.10 -10.34
CA ASN A 462 29.30 -42.44 -8.92
C ASN A 462 29.05 -43.95 -8.74
N GLU A 463 30.11 -44.72 -8.44
CA GLU A 463 30.05 -46.19 -8.38
C GLU A 463 29.00 -46.74 -7.40
N GLU A 464 28.77 -46.05 -6.28
CA GLU A 464 27.88 -46.53 -5.20
C GLU A 464 26.40 -46.13 -5.40
N SER A 465 26.12 -45.13 -6.26
CA SER A 465 24.77 -44.56 -6.42
C SER A 465 24.33 -44.34 -7.87
N GLN A 466 25.07 -44.89 -8.84
CA GLN A 466 24.80 -44.71 -10.26
C GLN A 466 23.37 -45.07 -10.65
N GLU A 467 22.82 -46.15 -10.09
CA GLU A 467 21.45 -46.60 -10.38
C GLU A 467 20.42 -45.55 -9.92
N PHE A 468 20.59 -45.00 -8.72
CA PHE A 468 19.76 -43.92 -8.20
C PHE A 468 19.87 -42.67 -9.06
N ILE A 469 21.08 -42.23 -9.38
CA ILE A 469 21.34 -41.04 -10.21
C ILE A 469 20.66 -41.18 -11.59
N ASN A 470 20.82 -42.34 -12.23
CA ASN A 470 20.21 -42.62 -13.53
C ASN A 470 18.68 -42.57 -13.44
N ARG A 471 18.09 -43.17 -12.39
CA ARG A 471 16.64 -43.17 -12.18
C ARG A 471 16.12 -41.76 -11.89
N PHE A 472 16.78 -41.01 -11.02
CA PHE A 472 16.41 -39.66 -10.62
C PHE A 472 16.46 -38.69 -11.81
N GLN A 473 17.53 -38.70 -12.60
CA GLN A 473 17.64 -37.89 -13.82
C GLN A 473 16.58 -38.26 -14.88
N LYS A 474 16.23 -39.55 -14.99
CA LYS A 474 15.17 -40.01 -15.89
C LYS A 474 13.80 -39.46 -15.46
N ASN A 475 13.49 -39.51 -14.17
CA ASN A 475 12.25 -38.97 -13.62
C ASN A 475 12.19 -37.45 -13.85
N LEU A 476 13.24 -36.70 -13.51
CA LEU A 476 13.30 -35.25 -13.75
C LEU A 476 13.08 -34.88 -15.22
N ALA A 477 13.73 -35.58 -16.15
CA ALA A 477 13.57 -35.32 -17.59
C ALA A 477 12.13 -35.54 -18.09
N HIS A 478 11.45 -36.54 -17.54
CA HIS A 478 10.05 -36.83 -17.85
C HIS A 478 9.11 -35.78 -17.21
N LEU A 479 9.26 -35.56 -15.91
CA LEU A 479 8.41 -34.69 -15.11
C LEU A 479 8.56 -33.22 -15.51
N LYS A 480 9.73 -32.77 -15.97
CA LYS A 480 9.95 -31.41 -16.48
C LYS A 480 8.95 -30.99 -17.54
N LYS A 481 8.64 -31.88 -18.49
CA LYS A 481 7.69 -31.60 -19.57
C LYS A 481 6.26 -31.47 -19.04
N LEU A 482 5.89 -32.33 -18.09
CA LEU A 482 4.56 -32.37 -17.48
C LEU A 482 4.36 -31.16 -16.56
N ALA A 483 5.31 -30.87 -15.68
CA ALA A 483 5.30 -29.72 -14.78
C ALA A 483 5.16 -28.39 -15.53
N LYS A 484 5.87 -28.23 -16.67
CA LYS A 484 5.72 -27.06 -17.54
C LYS A 484 4.33 -26.96 -18.17
N THR A 485 3.74 -28.10 -18.57
CA THR A 485 2.40 -28.13 -19.19
C THR A 485 1.31 -27.79 -18.18
N ASP A 486 1.51 -28.21 -16.93
CA ASP A 486 0.55 -28.04 -15.84
C ASP A 486 0.80 -26.78 -14.99
N ASP A 487 1.82 -25.96 -15.32
CA ASP A 487 2.24 -24.75 -14.59
C ASP A 487 2.46 -24.96 -13.07
N VAL A 488 3.30 -25.93 -12.73
CA VAL A 488 3.61 -26.28 -11.33
C VAL A 488 5.11 -26.44 -11.12
N THR A 489 5.60 -26.01 -9.95
CA THR A 489 7.01 -26.19 -9.56
C THR A 489 7.18 -27.04 -8.30
N ASN A 490 6.08 -27.58 -7.78
CA ASN A 490 6.06 -28.50 -6.68
C ASN A 490 5.58 -29.90 -7.14
N LEU A 491 6.39 -30.93 -6.89
CA LEU A 491 6.11 -32.29 -7.36
C LEU A 491 6.97 -33.35 -6.66
N ARG A 492 6.45 -34.59 -6.64
CA ARG A 492 7.17 -35.80 -6.23
C ARG A 492 8.04 -36.29 -7.39
N VAL A 493 9.36 -36.19 -7.25
CA VAL A 493 10.29 -36.65 -8.30
C VAL A 493 10.64 -38.12 -8.17
N TYR A 494 10.70 -38.62 -6.94
CA TYR A 494 11.11 -39.98 -6.63
C TYR A 494 10.29 -40.47 -5.45
N ASP A 495 9.77 -41.69 -5.53
CA ASP A 495 8.95 -42.30 -4.47
C ASP A 495 9.25 -43.79 -4.33
N ALA A 496 10.38 -44.08 -3.66
CA ALA A 496 10.89 -45.43 -3.44
C ALA A 496 10.93 -46.29 -4.72
N ASP A 497 11.28 -45.68 -5.87
CA ASP A 497 11.29 -46.34 -7.18
C ASP A 497 12.22 -47.56 -7.24
N LEU A 498 13.26 -47.59 -6.38
CA LEU A 498 14.27 -48.64 -6.31
C LEU A 498 14.27 -49.28 -4.91
N PRO A 499 14.37 -50.61 -4.79
CA PRO A 499 14.33 -51.31 -3.50
C PRO A 499 15.40 -50.88 -2.49
N ASN A 500 16.57 -50.47 -2.98
CA ASN A 500 17.70 -50.08 -2.14
C ASN A 500 17.63 -48.62 -1.65
N TYR A 501 16.74 -47.80 -2.21
CA TYR A 501 16.66 -46.37 -1.94
C TYR A 501 15.23 -46.02 -1.52
N ASN A 502 14.90 -46.35 -0.27
CA ASN A 502 13.55 -46.17 0.28
C ASN A 502 13.32 -44.74 0.78
N VAL A 503 13.30 -43.80 -0.17
CA VAL A 503 13.13 -42.37 0.09
C VAL A 503 12.05 -41.78 -0.79
N ALA A 504 11.53 -40.64 -0.40
CA ALA A 504 10.65 -39.82 -1.19
C ALA A 504 11.27 -38.43 -1.37
N ILE A 505 11.34 -37.93 -2.59
CA ILE A 505 12.01 -36.67 -2.93
C ILE A 505 11.01 -35.75 -3.60
N ASP A 506 10.75 -34.62 -2.93
CA ASP A 506 9.87 -33.56 -3.39
C ASP A 506 10.68 -32.34 -3.78
N LEU A 507 10.28 -31.69 -4.87
CA LEU A 507 10.74 -30.36 -5.21
C LEU A 507 9.69 -29.34 -4.81
N TYR A 508 10.15 -28.18 -4.34
CA TYR A 508 9.34 -27.00 -4.07
C TYR A 508 10.09 -25.79 -4.61
N ASP A 509 9.84 -25.47 -5.87
CA ASP A 509 10.49 -24.38 -6.59
C ASP A 509 12.02 -24.50 -6.59
N ASP A 510 12.72 -23.74 -5.75
CA ASP A 510 14.18 -23.75 -5.61
C ASP A 510 14.69 -24.64 -4.45
N LYS A 511 13.80 -25.34 -3.72
CA LYS A 511 14.12 -26.21 -2.58
C LYS A 511 13.84 -27.68 -2.85
N VAL A 512 14.54 -28.52 -2.11
CA VAL A 512 14.38 -29.98 -2.14
C VAL A 512 14.00 -30.48 -0.75
N HIS A 513 12.99 -31.33 -0.67
CA HIS A 513 12.59 -32.00 0.57
C HIS A 513 12.73 -33.51 0.40
N VAL A 514 13.57 -34.13 1.22
CA VAL A 514 13.87 -35.56 1.19
C VAL A 514 13.31 -36.21 2.46
N GLN A 515 12.37 -37.12 2.29
CA GLN A 515 11.80 -37.91 3.36
C GLN A 515 12.34 -39.35 3.30
N GLU A 516 12.86 -39.83 4.43
CA GLU A 516 13.29 -41.22 4.57
C GLU A 516 12.11 -42.08 5.06
N TYR A 517 11.82 -43.18 4.35
CA TYR A 517 10.90 -44.20 4.83
C TYR A 517 11.61 -45.16 5.78
N ALA A 518 10.85 -45.78 6.69
CA ALA A 518 11.42 -46.75 7.61
C ALA A 518 12.08 -47.91 6.82
N PRO A 519 13.34 -48.27 7.12
CA PRO A 519 13.97 -49.39 6.46
C PRO A 519 13.24 -50.69 6.81
N PRO A 520 13.17 -51.67 5.89
CA PRO A 520 12.74 -53.02 6.22
C PRO A 520 13.52 -53.55 7.42
N LYS A 521 12.87 -54.35 8.28
CA LYS A 521 13.50 -54.92 9.50
C LYS A 521 14.79 -55.70 9.23
N GLN A 522 14.99 -56.13 7.99
CA GLN A 522 16.12 -56.92 7.52
C GLN A 522 17.35 -56.07 7.14
N ILE A 523 17.23 -54.74 7.02
CA ILE A 523 18.33 -53.86 6.63
C ILE A 523 18.95 -53.21 7.88
N PRO A 524 20.26 -53.37 8.12
CA PRO A 524 20.96 -52.68 9.22
C PRO A 524 20.83 -51.15 9.12
N ALA A 525 20.68 -50.48 10.27
CA ALA A 525 20.43 -49.04 10.32
C ALA A 525 21.60 -48.19 9.77
N ASP A 526 22.83 -48.67 9.94
CA ASP A 526 24.05 -48.09 9.37
C ASP A 526 24.07 -48.18 7.83
N VAL A 527 23.64 -49.32 7.27
CA VAL A 527 23.49 -49.50 5.82
C VAL A 527 22.40 -48.58 5.25
N ALA A 528 21.26 -48.45 5.94
CA ALA A 528 20.20 -47.52 5.56
C ALA A 528 20.71 -46.06 5.56
N LYS A 529 21.44 -45.66 6.61
CA LYS A 529 22.06 -44.33 6.71
C LYS A 529 23.10 -44.06 5.63
N ALA A 530 23.93 -45.04 5.29
CA ALA A 530 24.91 -44.92 4.21
C ALA A 530 24.21 -44.69 2.85
N ARG A 531 23.18 -45.50 2.55
CA ARG A 531 22.34 -45.34 1.35
C ARG A 531 21.62 -44.00 1.32
N PHE A 532 21.14 -43.52 2.46
CA PHE A 532 20.51 -42.21 2.56
C PHE A 532 21.50 -41.07 2.24
N ASN A 533 22.73 -41.14 2.74
CA ASN A 533 23.77 -40.15 2.39
C ASN A 533 24.12 -40.17 0.90
N LEU A 534 24.13 -41.35 0.27
CA LEU A 534 24.32 -41.48 -1.17
C LEU A 534 23.20 -40.79 -1.96
N VAL A 535 21.94 -40.95 -1.54
CA VAL A 535 20.80 -40.21 -2.11
C VAL A 535 21.03 -38.71 -1.99
N LEU A 536 21.37 -38.20 -0.81
CA LEU A 536 21.56 -36.76 -0.59
C LEU A 536 22.68 -36.19 -1.47
N ASN A 537 23.78 -36.91 -1.63
CA ASN A 537 24.87 -36.51 -2.52
C ASN A 537 24.42 -36.51 -3.99
N GLY A 538 23.75 -37.58 -4.43
CA GLY A 538 23.22 -37.69 -5.79
C GLY A 538 22.20 -36.59 -6.12
N VAL A 539 21.31 -36.24 -5.18
CA VAL A 539 20.34 -35.14 -5.33
C VAL A 539 21.07 -33.80 -5.54
N ARG A 540 22.07 -33.51 -4.70
CA ARG A 540 22.84 -32.26 -4.78
C ARG A 540 23.61 -32.15 -6.07
N GLU A 541 24.23 -33.24 -6.50
CA GLU A 541 25.02 -33.29 -7.74
C GLU A 541 24.14 -33.16 -8.99
N VAL A 542 23.00 -33.86 -9.01
CA VAL A 542 22.05 -33.83 -10.13
C VAL A 542 21.37 -32.47 -10.29
N LEU A 543 20.94 -31.85 -9.19
CA LEU A 543 20.22 -30.58 -9.22
C LEU A 543 21.15 -29.36 -9.13
N GLY A 544 22.43 -29.54 -8.79
CA GLY A 544 23.38 -28.45 -8.60
C GLY A 544 23.04 -27.55 -7.41
N VAL A 545 22.43 -28.11 -6.36
CA VAL A 545 21.96 -27.37 -5.17
C VAL A 545 22.93 -27.50 -4.00
N PHE A 546 22.97 -26.46 -3.17
CA PHE A 546 23.76 -26.48 -1.94
C PHE A 546 23.06 -27.26 -0.82
N ARG A 547 23.79 -27.55 0.26
CA ARG A 547 23.28 -28.37 1.36
C ARG A 547 22.11 -27.69 2.08
N GLU A 548 22.15 -26.37 2.17
CA GLU A 548 21.16 -25.49 2.80
C GLU A 548 19.81 -25.44 2.05
N ASP A 549 19.77 -25.91 0.80
CA ASP A 549 18.55 -26.00 -0.01
C ASP A 549 17.91 -27.40 0.02
N VAL A 550 18.55 -28.36 0.69
CA VAL A 550 18.06 -29.74 0.86
C VAL A 550 17.62 -29.97 2.30
N PHE A 551 16.31 -30.09 2.49
CA PHE A 551 15.68 -30.35 3.78
C PHE A 551 15.42 -31.85 3.96
N ILE A 552 15.70 -32.35 5.16
CA ILE A 552 15.63 -33.77 5.48
C ILE A 552 14.59 -34.00 6.57
N LYS A 553 13.72 -34.99 6.37
CA LYS A 553 12.79 -35.45 7.39
C LYS A 553 12.91 -36.95 7.62
N THR A 554 13.38 -37.32 8.81
CA THR A 554 13.44 -38.72 9.27
C THR A 554 12.18 -39.06 10.05
N ARG A 555 11.44 -40.10 9.64
CA ARG A 555 10.30 -40.61 10.42
C ARG A 555 10.81 -41.54 11.53
N ALA A 556 11.18 -40.98 12.68
CA ALA A 556 11.21 -41.77 13.91
C ALA A 556 9.76 -42.02 14.37
N ARG A 557 9.35 -43.27 14.61
CA ARG A 557 8.07 -43.57 15.27
C ARG A 557 8.10 -42.96 16.67
N GLN A 558 7.47 -41.82 16.86
CA GLN A 558 7.15 -41.32 18.20
C GLN A 558 5.86 -42.01 18.66
N SER A 559 5.96 -42.87 19.67
CA SER A 559 4.81 -43.50 20.33
C SER A 559 4.40 -42.65 21.54
N GLY A 560 3.12 -42.25 21.60
CA GLY A 560 2.53 -41.59 22.77
C GLY A 560 2.22 -40.09 22.58
N ASN A 561 1.78 -39.44 23.66
CA ASN A 561 1.36 -38.02 23.72
C ASN A 561 2.44 -36.98 23.32
N GLU A 562 3.62 -37.43 22.87
CA GLU A 562 4.73 -36.58 22.42
C GLU A 562 4.55 -36.03 20.99
N GLN A 563 3.50 -36.48 20.27
CA GLN A 563 3.14 -36.01 18.93
C GLN A 563 2.79 -34.50 18.87
N TYR A 564 2.71 -33.83 20.02
CA TYR A 564 2.42 -32.40 20.18
C TYR A 564 3.38 -31.66 21.12
N THR A 565 4.59 -32.19 21.36
CA THR A 565 5.57 -31.46 22.18
C THR A 565 6.20 -30.33 21.36
N LYS A 566 5.63 -29.12 21.49
CA LYS A 566 6.28 -27.87 21.06
C LYS A 566 7.70 -27.84 21.63
N ASN A 567 8.68 -27.63 20.78
CA ASN A 567 10.05 -27.37 21.22
C ASN A 567 10.04 -26.01 21.96
N PRO A 568 10.33 -25.94 23.29
CA PRO A 568 10.16 -24.71 24.07
C PRO A 568 11.12 -23.58 23.66
N ASN A 569 12.14 -23.87 22.86
CA ASN A 569 13.08 -22.90 22.29
C ASN A 569 12.69 -22.38 20.89
N ALA A 570 11.54 -22.78 20.34
CA ALA A 570 11.10 -22.36 19.00
C ALA A 570 10.46 -20.96 18.95
N ASP A 571 10.00 -20.42 20.09
CA ASP A 571 9.27 -19.14 20.12
C ASP A 571 10.17 -17.90 19.94
N THR A 572 11.51 -18.05 19.93
CA THR A 572 12.46 -16.92 19.77
C THR A 572 13.13 -16.82 18.41
N LYS A 573 13.04 -17.83 17.53
CA LYS A 573 13.54 -17.75 16.14
C LYS A 573 12.38 -17.59 15.16
N ARG A 574 12.42 -16.55 14.33
CA ARG A 574 11.45 -16.34 13.23
C ARG A 574 11.40 -17.60 12.35
N LYS A 575 10.21 -18.19 12.21
CA LYS A 575 9.94 -19.34 11.32
C LYS A 575 10.25 -18.95 9.88
N LYS A 576 11.13 -19.68 9.22
CA LYS A 576 11.53 -19.38 7.83
C LYS A 576 10.53 -20.04 6.88
N MET A 577 9.75 -19.22 6.19
CA MET A 577 8.78 -19.66 5.18
C MET A 577 9.41 -19.56 3.79
N TYR A 578 9.11 -20.53 2.93
CA TYR A 578 9.52 -20.59 1.53
C TYR A 578 8.27 -20.58 0.65
N VAL A 579 8.38 -20.19 -0.62
CA VAL A 579 7.24 -20.10 -1.52
C VAL A 579 7.30 -21.23 -2.55
N ALA A 580 6.16 -21.89 -2.74
CA ALA A 580 5.93 -22.83 -3.82
C ALA A 580 4.91 -22.23 -4.81
N ARG A 581 5.07 -22.53 -6.11
CA ARG A 581 4.13 -22.11 -7.16
C ARG A 581 3.29 -23.30 -7.61
N GLU A 582 1.97 -23.10 -7.64
CA GLU A 582 0.99 -24.09 -8.07
C GLU A 582 -0.13 -23.42 -8.86
N HIS A 583 -0.27 -23.71 -10.16
CA HIS A 583 -1.39 -23.24 -11.00
C HIS A 583 -1.65 -21.72 -10.89
N GLY A 584 -0.58 -20.92 -10.86
CA GLY A 584 -0.62 -19.47 -10.69
C GLY A 584 -0.76 -18.95 -9.25
N ALA A 585 -0.97 -19.81 -8.26
CA ALA A 585 -0.96 -19.45 -6.84
C ALA A 585 0.45 -19.55 -6.23
N TYR A 586 0.73 -18.66 -5.27
CA TYR A 586 1.90 -18.73 -4.39
C TYR A 586 1.49 -19.27 -3.03
N LEU A 587 2.17 -20.30 -2.55
CA LEU A 587 1.82 -20.97 -1.29
C LEU A 587 3.05 -21.05 -0.40
N TYR A 588 2.91 -20.60 0.85
CA TYR A 588 3.98 -20.76 1.82
C TYR A 588 4.12 -22.21 2.27
N VAL A 589 5.36 -22.68 2.29
CA VAL A 589 5.78 -23.97 2.83
C VAL A 589 6.85 -23.78 3.90
N ASN A 590 6.94 -24.72 4.83
CA ASN A 590 7.93 -24.75 5.90
C ASN A 590 8.45 -26.18 6.09
N PHE A 591 9.76 -26.35 5.97
CA PHE A 591 10.38 -27.69 5.98
C PHE A 591 10.87 -28.14 7.36
N THR A 592 10.93 -27.25 8.35
CA THR A 592 11.65 -27.49 9.61
C THR A 592 10.76 -27.53 10.85
N ASP A 593 9.75 -26.68 10.91
CA ASP A 593 9.07 -26.35 12.16
C ASP A 593 7.79 -27.17 12.39
N TYR A 594 7.33 -27.87 11.36
CA TYR A 594 6.07 -28.62 11.35
C TYR A 594 6.26 -30.07 10.91
N LEU A 595 5.29 -30.94 11.24
CA LEU A 595 5.29 -32.35 10.84
C LEU A 595 5.15 -32.55 9.32
N ASP A 596 4.48 -31.63 8.64
CA ASP A 596 4.29 -31.59 7.19
C ASP A 596 4.77 -30.25 6.65
N THR A 597 4.89 -30.13 5.33
CA THR A 597 5.45 -28.94 4.68
C THR A 597 4.50 -27.75 4.63
N GLY A 598 3.21 -27.93 4.95
CA GLY A 598 2.18 -26.91 4.72
C GLY A 598 1.45 -27.07 3.39
N LEU A 599 1.89 -27.97 2.50
CA LEU A 599 1.28 -28.22 1.19
C LEU A 599 1.31 -29.72 0.84
N PHE A 600 0.13 -30.34 0.77
CA PHE A 600 -0.01 -31.72 0.29
C PHE A 600 -0.05 -31.73 -1.25
N ILE A 601 1.11 -31.95 -1.87
CA ILE A 601 1.29 -31.87 -3.32
C ILE A 601 0.53 -32.97 -4.08
N ASP A 602 0.20 -34.08 -3.42
CA ASP A 602 -0.63 -35.14 -4.00
C ASP A 602 -2.06 -34.69 -4.29
N HIS A 603 -2.55 -33.70 -3.54
CA HIS A 603 -3.92 -33.22 -3.65
C HIS A 603 -4.07 -32.01 -4.60
N ARG A 604 -3.02 -31.72 -5.37
CA ARG A 604 -2.94 -30.62 -6.33
C ARG A 604 -4.05 -30.65 -7.38
N ASN A 605 -4.31 -31.81 -7.99
CA ASN A 605 -5.39 -31.95 -8.97
C ASN A 605 -6.78 -31.73 -8.34
N MET A 606 -6.97 -32.17 -7.08
CA MET A 606 -8.22 -31.88 -6.37
C MET A 606 -8.42 -30.38 -6.15
N ARG A 607 -7.37 -29.65 -5.74
CA ARG A 607 -7.45 -28.19 -5.59
C ARG A 607 -7.84 -27.50 -6.89
N GLN A 608 -7.33 -27.96 -8.03
CA GLN A 608 -7.73 -27.45 -9.34
C GLN A 608 -9.20 -27.77 -9.68
N ILE A 609 -9.69 -28.98 -9.34
CA ILE A 609 -11.11 -29.34 -9.51
C ILE A 609 -12.00 -28.43 -8.66
N VAL A 610 -11.66 -28.21 -7.39
CA VAL A 610 -12.37 -27.29 -6.50
C VAL A 610 -12.36 -25.87 -7.06
N ALA A 611 -11.21 -25.39 -7.55
CA ALA A 611 -11.07 -24.07 -8.16
C ALA A 611 -12.01 -23.90 -9.38
N ASN A 612 -12.02 -24.88 -10.29
CA ASN A 612 -12.85 -24.86 -11.48
C ASN A 612 -14.36 -24.83 -11.16
N ALA A 613 -14.76 -25.43 -10.04
CA ALA A 613 -16.15 -25.41 -9.55
C ALA A 613 -16.53 -24.10 -8.82
N SER A 614 -15.57 -23.25 -8.48
CA SER A 614 -15.76 -22.18 -7.48
C SER A 614 -16.20 -20.83 -8.04
N ARG A 615 -16.11 -20.56 -9.35
CA ARG A 615 -16.40 -19.24 -9.93
C ARG A 615 -17.81 -18.75 -9.57
N ALA A 616 -17.89 -17.57 -8.94
CA ALA A 616 -19.11 -16.94 -8.44
C ALA A 616 -19.93 -17.79 -7.45
N LYS A 617 -19.31 -18.83 -6.85
CA LYS A 617 -19.93 -19.74 -5.88
C LYS A 617 -19.52 -19.42 -4.45
N ARG A 618 -20.35 -19.83 -3.49
CA ARG A 618 -20.03 -19.88 -2.07
C ARG A 618 -19.33 -21.21 -1.77
N VAL A 619 -18.11 -21.14 -1.28
CA VAL A 619 -17.26 -22.30 -1.06
C VAL A 619 -17.07 -22.55 0.43
N LEU A 620 -17.25 -23.79 0.87
CA LEU A 620 -16.93 -24.24 2.23
C LEU A 620 -15.76 -25.23 2.16
N ASN A 621 -14.68 -24.94 2.89
CA ASN A 621 -13.55 -25.82 3.07
C ASN A 621 -13.49 -26.29 4.53
N LEU A 622 -13.75 -27.57 4.75
CA LEU A 622 -13.74 -28.20 6.08
C LEU A 622 -12.45 -28.99 6.26
N PHE A 623 -11.87 -28.91 7.46
CA PHE A 623 -10.51 -29.38 7.74
C PHE A 623 -9.49 -28.63 6.87
N ALA A 624 -9.64 -27.30 6.84
CA ALA A 624 -9.01 -26.45 5.85
C ALA A 624 -7.48 -26.46 5.88
N TYR A 625 -6.85 -26.86 6.99
CA TYR A 625 -5.41 -26.84 7.19
C TYR A 625 -4.84 -25.44 6.85
N THR A 626 -3.82 -25.35 6.00
CA THR A 626 -3.20 -24.10 5.53
C THR A 626 -4.00 -23.41 4.41
N CYS A 627 -5.27 -23.79 4.23
CA CYS A 627 -6.25 -23.16 3.35
C CYS A 627 -5.85 -23.13 1.86
N THR A 628 -5.02 -24.06 1.39
CA THR A 628 -4.53 -24.08 0.00
C THR A 628 -5.68 -24.21 -1.00
N ALA A 629 -6.63 -25.13 -0.80
CA ALA A 629 -7.84 -25.24 -1.62
C ALA A 629 -8.68 -23.94 -1.61
N SER A 630 -8.76 -23.27 -0.46
CA SER A 630 -9.47 -21.99 -0.30
C SER A 630 -8.82 -20.86 -1.11
N VAL A 631 -7.48 -20.81 -1.18
CA VAL A 631 -6.73 -19.86 -2.01
C VAL A 631 -7.07 -20.07 -3.49
N HIS A 632 -6.99 -21.31 -3.98
CA HIS A 632 -7.34 -21.61 -5.37
C HIS A 632 -8.80 -21.28 -5.70
N ALA A 633 -9.74 -21.59 -4.80
CA ALA A 633 -11.15 -21.22 -4.95
C ALA A 633 -11.33 -19.69 -5.04
N ALA A 634 -10.68 -18.93 -4.15
CA ALA A 634 -10.73 -17.48 -4.15
C ALA A 634 -10.13 -16.87 -5.43
N MET A 635 -8.96 -17.35 -5.87
CA MET A 635 -8.31 -16.92 -7.11
C MET A 635 -9.13 -17.26 -8.36
N ALA A 636 -9.89 -18.36 -8.35
CA ALA A 636 -10.82 -18.72 -9.42
C ALA A 636 -12.10 -17.85 -9.45
N GLY A 637 -12.23 -16.91 -8.51
CA GLY A 637 -13.35 -15.96 -8.45
C GLY A 637 -14.52 -16.45 -7.62
N ALA A 638 -14.29 -17.24 -6.56
CA ALA A 638 -15.32 -17.53 -5.58
C ALA A 638 -16.01 -16.26 -5.08
N ARG A 639 -17.34 -16.34 -4.95
CA ARG A 639 -18.15 -15.25 -4.37
C ARG A 639 -17.78 -15.08 -2.90
N SER A 640 -17.64 -16.18 -2.17
CA SER A 640 -17.14 -16.22 -0.80
C SER A 640 -16.47 -17.56 -0.50
N VAL A 641 -15.56 -17.57 0.46
CA VAL A 641 -14.89 -18.79 0.93
C VAL A 641 -14.90 -18.84 2.46
N THR A 642 -15.48 -19.88 3.02
CA THR A 642 -15.46 -20.19 4.46
C THR A 642 -14.50 -21.34 4.70
N SER A 643 -13.45 -21.11 5.48
CA SER A 643 -12.43 -22.10 5.85
C SER A 643 -12.54 -22.44 7.33
N VAL A 644 -12.79 -23.70 7.65
CA VAL A 644 -13.00 -24.18 9.02
C VAL A 644 -11.93 -25.21 9.37
N ASP A 645 -11.19 -24.95 10.44
CA ASP A 645 -10.18 -25.86 10.96
C ASP A 645 -10.09 -25.76 12.49
N LEU A 646 -9.65 -26.82 13.16
CA LEU A 646 -9.49 -26.81 14.60
C LEU A 646 -8.29 -25.95 15.07
N SER A 647 -7.31 -25.77 14.19
CA SER A 647 -6.04 -25.09 14.47
C SER A 647 -6.07 -23.64 14.00
N ALA A 648 -6.14 -22.71 14.95
CA ALA A 648 -5.94 -21.29 14.67
C ALA A 648 -4.60 -21.00 13.97
N ASN A 649 -3.52 -21.72 14.33
CA ASN A 649 -2.21 -21.56 13.70
C ASN A 649 -2.22 -21.91 12.20
N TYR A 650 -2.99 -22.93 11.79
CA TYR A 650 -3.09 -23.29 10.37
C TYR A 650 -3.97 -22.31 9.61
N LEU A 651 -5.04 -21.81 10.24
CA LEU A 651 -5.85 -20.74 9.67
C LEU A 651 -5.06 -19.43 9.53
N ASP A 652 -4.19 -19.10 10.47
CA ASP A 652 -3.31 -17.92 10.37
C ASP A 652 -2.27 -18.10 9.24
N TRP A 653 -1.72 -19.30 9.06
CA TRP A 653 -0.94 -19.63 7.86
C TRP A 653 -1.80 -19.50 6.58
N GLY A 654 -3.06 -19.97 6.62
CA GLY A 654 -4.02 -19.77 5.55
C GLY A 654 -4.22 -18.29 5.19
N LYS A 655 -4.38 -17.41 6.18
CA LYS A 655 -4.44 -15.96 5.97
C LYS A 655 -3.17 -15.42 5.32
N GLN A 656 -1.99 -15.91 5.73
CA GLN A 656 -0.73 -15.57 5.07
C GLN A 656 -0.71 -16.00 3.59
N ASN A 657 -1.23 -17.19 3.26
CA ASN A 657 -1.35 -17.62 1.86
C ASN A 657 -2.33 -16.74 1.08
N PHE A 658 -3.45 -16.31 1.68
CA PHE A 658 -4.35 -15.35 1.04
C PHE A 658 -3.66 -14.01 0.75
N ALA A 659 -2.98 -13.44 1.76
CA ALA A 659 -2.25 -12.20 1.62
C ALA A 659 -1.09 -12.31 0.60
N LEU A 660 -0.38 -13.43 0.57
CA LEU A 660 0.67 -13.73 -0.43
C LEU A 660 0.16 -13.72 -1.87
N ASN A 661 -1.13 -14.00 -2.07
CA ASN A 661 -1.77 -13.91 -3.39
C ASN A 661 -2.52 -12.58 -3.58
N GLY A 662 -2.38 -11.61 -2.68
CA GLY A 662 -3.06 -10.32 -2.80
C GLY A 662 -4.57 -10.36 -2.56
N LEU A 663 -5.08 -11.42 -1.94
CA LEU A 663 -6.49 -11.54 -1.56
C LEU A 663 -6.74 -10.71 -0.29
N VAL A 664 -7.63 -9.73 -0.38
CA VAL A 664 -7.95 -8.80 0.72
C VAL A 664 -8.75 -9.54 1.79
N LEU A 665 -8.15 -9.71 2.98
CA LEU A 665 -8.69 -10.54 4.06
C LEU A 665 -10.00 -10.00 4.66
N ASP A 666 -10.14 -8.67 4.73
CA ASP A 666 -11.33 -7.98 5.21
C ASP A 666 -12.28 -7.58 4.07
N ALA A 667 -12.13 -8.17 2.88
CA ALA A 667 -13.06 -7.93 1.78
C ALA A 667 -14.48 -8.37 2.15
N GLU A 668 -15.46 -7.56 1.76
CA GLU A 668 -16.88 -7.85 1.94
C GLU A 668 -17.55 -8.16 0.60
N TYR A 669 -18.70 -8.84 0.66
CA TYR A 669 -19.63 -8.98 -0.46
C TYR A 669 -21.06 -8.78 0.04
N GLU A 670 -22.03 -8.73 -0.87
CA GLU A 670 -23.46 -8.71 -0.53
C GLU A 670 -23.84 -9.97 0.28
N GLY A 671 -23.79 -9.86 1.61
CA GLY A 671 -24.02 -10.97 2.56
C GLY A 671 -23.00 -11.13 3.68
N GLY A 672 -21.92 -10.34 3.74
CA GLY A 672 -20.95 -10.35 4.85
C GLY A 672 -19.49 -10.50 4.39
N PRO A 673 -18.59 -11.03 5.24
CA PRO A 673 -17.18 -11.20 4.89
C PRO A 673 -17.01 -12.18 3.73
N LYS A 674 -16.23 -11.77 2.72
CA LYS A 674 -15.91 -12.57 1.54
C LYS A 674 -15.07 -13.79 1.89
N TYR A 675 -14.11 -13.63 2.82
CA TYR A 675 -13.26 -14.71 3.29
C TYR A 675 -13.41 -14.87 4.79
N GLN A 676 -13.68 -16.10 5.24
CA GLN A 676 -13.88 -16.41 6.65
C GLN A 676 -12.92 -17.53 7.08
N PHE A 677 -12.32 -17.37 8.26
CA PHE A 677 -11.38 -18.31 8.84
C PHE A 677 -11.84 -18.65 10.26
N ILE A 678 -12.39 -19.85 10.44
CA ILE A 678 -13.12 -20.23 11.65
C ILE A 678 -12.36 -21.33 12.38
N ALA A 679 -11.80 -20.98 13.54
CA ALA A 679 -11.08 -21.89 14.42
C ALA A 679 -12.07 -22.68 15.30
N SER A 680 -12.62 -23.78 14.77
CA SER A 680 -13.63 -24.58 15.47
C SER A 680 -13.51 -26.07 15.16
N ASP A 681 -14.09 -26.89 16.03
CA ASP A 681 -14.41 -28.27 15.71
C ASP A 681 -15.39 -28.30 14.52
N VAL A 682 -15.04 -29.02 13.46
CA VAL A 682 -15.81 -29.08 12.22
C VAL A 682 -17.20 -29.72 12.42
N PHE A 683 -17.30 -30.75 13.27
CA PHE A 683 -18.56 -31.47 13.48
C PHE A 683 -19.57 -30.65 14.27
N GLU A 684 -19.12 -29.93 15.29
CA GLU A 684 -19.98 -28.99 16.03
C GLU A 684 -20.29 -27.77 15.18
N TRP A 685 -19.29 -27.19 14.49
CA TRP A 685 -19.50 -26.01 13.66
C TRP A 685 -20.56 -26.25 12.59
N ILE A 686 -20.44 -27.33 11.81
CA ILE A 686 -21.39 -27.61 10.71
C ILE A 686 -22.81 -27.93 11.20
N LYS A 687 -22.94 -28.37 12.46
CA LYS A 687 -24.21 -28.68 13.12
C LYS A 687 -24.92 -27.42 13.59
N GLU A 688 -24.16 -26.45 14.10
CA GLU A 688 -24.69 -25.18 14.63
C GLU A 688 -25.00 -24.14 13.55
N HIS A 689 -24.43 -24.29 12.36
CA HIS A 689 -24.55 -23.34 11.25
C HIS A 689 -25.50 -23.86 10.16
N THR A 690 -26.20 -22.95 9.49
CA THR A 690 -27.31 -23.28 8.55
C THR A 690 -27.11 -22.72 7.14
N GLU A 691 -26.03 -21.99 6.93
CA GLU A 691 -25.64 -21.38 5.68
C GLU A 691 -25.49 -22.43 4.59
N GLN A 692 -26.00 -22.11 3.40
CA GLN A 692 -25.89 -22.97 2.22
C GLN A 692 -24.65 -22.60 1.40
N TYR A 693 -24.02 -23.61 0.82
CA TYR A 693 -22.84 -23.49 -0.02
C TYR A 693 -23.06 -24.20 -1.36
N ASP A 694 -22.36 -23.76 -2.39
CA ASP A 694 -22.50 -24.32 -3.74
C ASP A 694 -21.35 -25.29 -4.05
N VAL A 695 -20.21 -25.12 -3.39
CA VAL A 695 -19.08 -26.06 -3.39
C VAL A 695 -18.68 -26.34 -1.95
N ILE A 696 -18.63 -27.61 -1.57
CA ILE A 696 -18.10 -28.04 -0.27
C ILE A 696 -16.90 -28.95 -0.53
N PHE A 697 -15.78 -28.68 0.12
CA PHE A 697 -14.59 -29.52 0.09
C PHE A 697 -14.28 -30.02 1.50
N ILE A 698 -14.06 -31.33 1.62
CA ILE A 698 -13.83 -32.02 2.89
C ILE A 698 -12.65 -32.98 2.71
N ASP A 699 -11.56 -32.71 3.41
CA ASP A 699 -10.35 -33.54 3.40
C ASP A 699 -9.86 -33.79 4.84
N PRO A 700 -10.55 -34.66 5.59
CA PRO A 700 -10.25 -34.84 7.00
C PRO A 700 -9.02 -35.74 7.20
N PRO A 701 -8.31 -35.61 8.34
CA PRO A 701 -7.25 -36.54 8.68
C PRO A 701 -7.81 -37.95 8.92
N THR A 702 -7.04 -39.03 8.69
CA THR A 702 -7.52 -40.41 8.96
C THR A 702 -8.03 -40.56 10.40
N PHE A 703 -7.30 -39.98 11.37
CA PHE A 703 -7.65 -40.02 12.79
C PHE A 703 -7.29 -38.68 13.43
N SER A 704 -8.10 -38.23 14.40
CA SER A 704 -7.74 -37.08 15.24
C SER A 704 -8.08 -37.33 16.70
N ASN A 705 -7.07 -37.18 17.56
CA ASN A 705 -7.15 -37.34 19.02
C ASN A 705 -6.99 -36.00 19.75
N SER A 706 -7.36 -34.88 19.11
CA SER A 706 -7.16 -33.56 19.69
C SER A 706 -7.93 -33.38 20.99
N LYS A 707 -7.27 -32.87 22.04
CA LYS A 707 -7.92 -32.51 23.32
C LYS A 707 -9.02 -31.45 23.17
N LYS A 708 -9.03 -30.71 22.05
CA LYS A 708 -10.08 -29.73 21.71
C LYS A 708 -11.32 -30.37 21.05
N PHE A 709 -11.23 -31.64 20.66
CA PHE A 709 -12.34 -32.43 20.13
C PHE A 709 -13.08 -33.08 21.32
N LYS A 710 -14.42 -33.05 21.36
CA LYS A 710 -15.20 -33.82 22.33
C LYS A 710 -15.32 -35.28 21.86
N GLY A 711 -14.23 -36.05 21.96
CA GLY A 711 -14.15 -37.45 21.50
C GLY A 711 -12.91 -37.76 20.65
N THR A 712 -12.99 -38.80 19.81
CA THR A 712 -12.01 -39.09 18.73
C THR A 712 -12.70 -39.00 17.38
N PHE A 713 -12.01 -38.52 16.34
CA PHE A 713 -12.48 -38.61 14.96
C PHE A 713 -11.79 -39.78 14.25
N ASP A 714 -12.57 -40.59 13.55
CA ASP A 714 -12.10 -41.66 12.67
C ASP A 714 -12.84 -41.53 11.33
N VAL A 715 -12.10 -41.36 10.23
CA VAL A 715 -12.70 -41.12 8.92
C VAL A 715 -13.58 -42.28 8.44
N GLN A 716 -13.23 -43.54 8.75
CA GLN A 716 -13.99 -44.72 8.33
C GLN A 716 -15.28 -44.90 9.14
N ARG A 717 -15.25 -44.49 10.42
CA ARG A 717 -16.43 -44.57 11.29
C ARG A 717 -17.38 -43.40 11.06
N ASP A 718 -16.85 -42.20 10.84
CA ASP A 718 -17.61 -40.95 10.97
C ASP A 718 -17.95 -40.28 9.63
N HIS A 719 -17.44 -40.75 8.47
CA HIS A 719 -17.66 -40.11 7.16
C HIS A 719 -19.15 -39.98 6.80
N VAL A 720 -19.98 -40.97 7.11
CA VAL A 720 -21.42 -40.92 6.79
C VAL A 720 -22.09 -39.75 7.50
N ALA A 721 -21.81 -39.55 8.79
CA ALA A 721 -22.38 -38.45 9.55
C ALA A 721 -21.86 -37.09 9.05
N LEU A 722 -20.57 -36.99 8.76
CA LEU A 722 -19.94 -35.79 8.22
C LEU A 722 -20.51 -35.39 6.85
N ILE A 723 -20.55 -36.34 5.91
CA ILE A 723 -21.07 -36.12 4.56
C ILE A 723 -22.55 -35.74 4.63
N ASN A 724 -23.38 -36.44 5.40
CA ASN A 724 -24.80 -36.08 5.53
C ASN A 724 -25.00 -34.66 6.09
N ARG A 725 -24.22 -34.25 7.10
CA ARG A 725 -24.30 -32.88 7.64
C ARG A 725 -23.88 -31.85 6.60
N ALA A 726 -22.82 -32.14 5.85
CA ALA A 726 -22.37 -31.25 4.78
C ALA A 726 -23.35 -31.18 3.61
N MET A 727 -23.98 -32.30 3.22
CA MET A 727 -25.04 -32.32 2.22
C MET A 727 -26.25 -31.47 2.64
N ASN A 728 -26.55 -31.36 3.94
CA ASN A 728 -27.59 -30.45 4.44
C ASN A 728 -27.20 -28.96 4.34
N ARG A 729 -25.92 -28.66 4.12
CA ARG A 729 -25.38 -27.32 3.83
C ARG A 729 -25.06 -27.13 2.34
N LEU A 730 -25.32 -28.15 1.52
CA LEU A 730 -25.11 -28.08 0.07
C LEU A 730 -26.40 -27.61 -0.60
N SER A 731 -26.30 -26.56 -1.41
CA SER A 731 -27.37 -26.10 -2.29
C SER A 731 -27.81 -27.22 -3.26
N ALA A 732 -29.04 -27.11 -3.77
CA ALA A 732 -29.66 -28.15 -4.60
C ALA A 732 -28.78 -28.57 -5.80
N ASP A 733 -28.18 -27.58 -6.51
CA ASP A 733 -27.31 -27.81 -7.66
C ASP A 733 -25.81 -27.87 -7.30
N GLY A 734 -25.50 -27.85 -6.00
CA GLY A 734 -24.14 -27.82 -5.49
C GLY A 734 -23.36 -29.11 -5.72
N VAL A 735 -22.07 -29.06 -5.42
CA VAL A 735 -21.17 -30.21 -5.41
C VAL A 735 -20.38 -30.30 -4.11
N LEU A 736 -20.31 -31.52 -3.55
CA LEU A 736 -19.43 -31.84 -2.44
C LEU A 736 -18.28 -32.73 -2.94
N TYR A 737 -17.05 -32.32 -2.68
CA TYR A 737 -15.84 -33.12 -2.91
C TYR A 737 -15.34 -33.65 -1.56
N PHE A 738 -15.34 -34.97 -1.42
CA PHE A 738 -14.85 -35.67 -0.23
C PHE A 738 -13.61 -36.47 -0.60
N SER A 739 -12.53 -36.28 0.14
CA SER A 739 -11.27 -37.03 -0.03
C SER A 739 -10.76 -37.51 1.31
N ASN A 740 -9.91 -38.54 1.30
CA ASN A 740 -9.11 -38.92 2.46
C ASN A 740 -7.92 -39.78 2.03
N ASN A 741 -6.93 -39.91 2.92
CA ASN A 741 -5.71 -40.68 2.69
C ASN A 741 -5.68 -42.06 3.39
N TYR A 742 -6.81 -42.55 3.89
CA TYR A 742 -6.87 -43.87 4.50
C TYR A 742 -6.88 -44.95 3.42
N THR A 743 -5.77 -45.67 3.28
CA THR A 743 -5.56 -46.63 2.16
C THR A 743 -6.53 -47.80 2.13
N ARG A 744 -7.21 -48.09 3.25
CA ARG A 744 -8.25 -49.12 3.37
C ARG A 744 -9.65 -48.53 3.50
N PHE A 745 -9.82 -47.26 3.11
CA PHE A 745 -11.11 -46.61 3.17
C PHE A 745 -12.12 -47.31 2.27
N GLU A 746 -13.31 -47.54 2.80
CA GLU A 746 -14.47 -48.03 2.09
C GLU A 746 -15.63 -47.05 2.30
N LEU A 747 -16.11 -46.46 1.21
CA LEU A 747 -17.27 -45.58 1.27
C LEU A 747 -18.53 -46.41 1.56
N ASP A 748 -19.32 -45.93 2.53
CA ASP A 748 -20.53 -46.65 2.97
C ASP A 748 -21.61 -46.58 1.88
N GLU A 749 -22.15 -47.74 1.50
CA GLU A 749 -23.10 -47.87 0.40
C GLU A 749 -24.42 -47.11 0.63
N SER A 750 -24.78 -46.83 1.89
CA SER A 750 -25.99 -46.06 2.22
C SER A 750 -25.96 -44.64 1.64
N LEU A 751 -24.77 -44.09 1.36
CA LEU A 751 -24.63 -42.79 0.71
C LEU A 751 -25.09 -42.85 -0.76
N ASN A 752 -24.85 -43.96 -1.48
CA ASN A 752 -25.31 -44.15 -2.86
C ASN A 752 -26.85 -44.22 -2.94
N ALA A 753 -27.51 -44.68 -1.87
CA ALA A 753 -28.96 -44.66 -1.80
C ALA A 753 -29.52 -43.24 -1.72
N ARG A 754 -28.82 -42.32 -1.03
CA ARG A 754 -29.27 -40.94 -0.76
C ARG A 754 -28.82 -39.93 -1.81
N TYR A 755 -27.61 -40.08 -2.33
CA TYR A 755 -26.94 -39.08 -3.15
C TYR A 755 -26.46 -39.66 -4.47
N ASP A 756 -26.19 -38.79 -5.44
CA ASP A 756 -25.41 -39.17 -6.62
C ASP A 756 -23.92 -39.09 -6.25
N VAL A 757 -23.25 -40.24 -6.25
CA VAL A 757 -21.87 -40.39 -5.78
C VAL A 757 -21.03 -40.93 -6.94
N ALA A 758 -19.99 -40.20 -7.31
CA ALA A 758 -19.02 -40.63 -8.30
C ALA A 758 -17.63 -40.71 -7.67
N CYS A 759 -16.98 -41.87 -7.77
CA CYS A 759 -15.54 -41.96 -7.48
C CYS A 759 -14.78 -41.15 -8.55
N ILE A 760 -13.87 -40.29 -8.10
CA ILE A 760 -13.04 -39.43 -8.95
C ILE A 760 -11.54 -39.57 -8.61
N THR A 761 -11.16 -40.61 -7.85
CA THR A 761 -9.77 -40.88 -7.45
C THR A 761 -8.80 -40.87 -8.63
N ASP A 762 -9.19 -41.47 -9.75
CA ASP A 762 -8.40 -41.51 -10.99
C ASP A 762 -8.11 -40.12 -11.57
N LYS A 763 -8.97 -39.13 -11.28
CA LYS A 763 -8.82 -37.73 -11.73
C LYS A 763 -8.03 -36.87 -10.76
N THR A 764 -7.91 -37.29 -9.49
CA THR A 764 -7.29 -36.49 -8.42
C THR A 764 -5.86 -36.89 -8.12
N ILE A 765 -5.39 -38.04 -8.61
CA ILE A 765 -3.98 -38.44 -8.52
C ILE A 765 -3.15 -37.65 -9.56
N GLY A 766 -2.16 -36.90 -9.06
CA GLY A 766 -1.23 -36.13 -9.88
C GLY A 766 -0.34 -37.00 -10.80
N PHE A 767 0.17 -36.40 -11.87
CA PHE A 767 1.02 -37.08 -12.86
C PHE A 767 2.34 -37.62 -12.27
N ASP A 768 2.74 -37.09 -11.12
CA ASP A 768 3.95 -37.40 -10.36
C ASP A 768 3.73 -38.52 -9.32
N PHE A 769 2.51 -39.05 -9.24
CA PHE A 769 2.14 -40.16 -8.36
C PHE A 769 1.67 -41.37 -9.17
N ASN A 770 1.75 -42.56 -8.57
CA ASN A 770 1.34 -43.80 -9.24
C ASN A 770 -0.19 -44.00 -9.14
N PRO A 771 -0.96 -43.89 -10.25
CA PRO A 771 -2.40 -44.05 -10.22
C PRO A 771 -2.85 -45.47 -9.85
N LYS A 772 -1.98 -46.48 -9.99
CA LYS A 772 -2.27 -47.87 -9.59
C LYS A 772 -2.11 -48.11 -8.09
N LYS A 773 -1.52 -47.17 -7.36
CA LYS A 773 -1.34 -47.19 -5.91
C LYS A 773 -1.83 -45.86 -5.35
N PRO A 774 -3.15 -45.60 -5.40
CA PRO A 774 -3.68 -44.31 -5.01
C PRO A 774 -3.38 -44.04 -3.53
N ILE A 775 -2.78 -42.87 -3.27
CA ILE A 775 -2.39 -42.42 -1.94
C ILE A 775 -3.52 -41.72 -1.20
N HIS A 776 -4.57 -41.35 -1.92
CA HIS A 776 -5.85 -40.88 -1.40
C HIS A 776 -6.99 -41.45 -2.24
N GLN A 777 -8.20 -41.45 -1.67
CA GLN A 777 -9.44 -41.73 -2.38
C GLN A 777 -10.29 -40.48 -2.41
N SER A 778 -10.99 -40.24 -3.52
CA SER A 778 -11.76 -39.02 -3.77
C SER A 778 -13.11 -39.30 -4.39
N TYR A 779 -14.13 -38.58 -3.94
CA TYR A 779 -15.52 -38.72 -4.36
C TYR A 779 -16.16 -37.37 -4.63
N GLN A 780 -16.94 -37.30 -5.71
CA GLN A 780 -17.86 -36.21 -5.99
C GLN A 780 -19.26 -36.64 -5.58
N ILE A 781 -19.93 -35.82 -4.78
CA ILE A 781 -21.26 -36.12 -4.20
C ILE A 781 -22.22 -34.98 -4.52
N ARG A 782 -23.43 -35.30 -4.99
CA ARG A 782 -24.49 -34.35 -5.33
C ARG A 782 -25.85 -34.82 -4.81
N HIS A 783 -26.79 -33.89 -4.65
CA HIS A 783 -28.19 -34.26 -4.40
C HIS A 783 -28.72 -35.04 -5.61
N LYS A 784 -29.52 -36.08 -5.36
CA LYS A 784 -30.29 -36.71 -6.43
C LYS A 784 -31.35 -35.72 -6.87
N ASN A 785 -31.22 -35.18 -8.07
CA ASN A 785 -32.27 -34.38 -8.66
C ASN A 785 -33.51 -35.26 -8.80
N GLY A 786 -34.46 -35.12 -7.87
CA GLY A 786 -35.76 -35.75 -8.00
C GLY A 786 -36.34 -35.28 -9.32
N LYS A 787 -36.56 -36.19 -10.27
CA LYS A 787 -37.36 -35.90 -11.46
C LYS A 787 -38.64 -35.23 -10.96
N LYS A 788 -38.77 -33.92 -11.17
CA LYS A 788 -40.08 -33.29 -11.19
C LYS A 788 -40.77 -33.91 -12.39
N THR A 789 -41.57 -34.94 -12.13
CA THR A 789 -42.58 -35.43 -13.06
C THR A 789 -43.50 -34.24 -13.32
N ILE A 790 -43.21 -33.47 -14.37
CA ILE A 790 -44.19 -32.56 -14.93
C ILE A 790 -45.25 -33.48 -15.51
N SER A 791 -46.40 -33.52 -14.85
CA SER A 791 -47.63 -34.04 -15.43
C SER A 791 -47.84 -33.34 -16.78
N GLN A 792 -47.79 -34.10 -17.86
CA GLN A 792 -48.16 -33.62 -19.18
C GLN A 792 -49.59 -33.07 -19.14
N PRO A 793 -49.85 -31.92 -19.77
CA PRO A 793 -51.02 -31.75 -20.61
C PRO A 793 -50.63 -32.07 -22.05
N SER A 794 -51.54 -32.80 -22.68
CA SER A 794 -51.54 -33.29 -24.04
C SER A 794 -51.46 -32.19 -25.12
N ASP A 795 -50.84 -32.60 -26.22
CA ASP A 795 -51.09 -32.25 -27.62
C ASP A 795 -50.46 -31.01 -28.27
N GLN A 796 -49.58 -31.39 -29.23
CA GLN A 796 -49.33 -30.81 -30.55
C GLN A 796 -48.52 -29.51 -30.61
N PHE A 797 -47.23 -29.62 -30.99
CA PHE A 797 -46.75 -29.17 -32.30
C PHE A 797 -45.35 -29.73 -32.61
N ASP A 798 -45.16 -30.08 -33.88
CA ASP A 798 -44.10 -30.93 -34.45
C ASP A 798 -42.66 -30.38 -34.40
N ALA A 799 -41.75 -31.34 -34.36
CA ALA A 799 -40.30 -31.21 -34.32
C ALA A 799 -39.67 -30.77 -35.66
N LYS A 800 -38.79 -29.76 -35.61
CA LYS A 800 -37.56 -29.61 -36.44
C LYS A 800 -36.88 -28.26 -36.13
N ALA A 801 -35.96 -28.23 -35.16
CA ALA A 801 -34.80 -27.32 -35.10
C ALA A 801 -34.11 -27.41 -33.73
N GLN A 802 -33.25 -28.41 -33.51
CA GLN A 802 -32.19 -28.36 -32.49
C GLN A 802 -31.22 -29.55 -32.64
N ILE A 803 -30.65 -29.65 -33.85
CA ILE A 803 -29.38 -30.36 -34.11
C ILE A 803 -28.63 -29.48 -35.11
N ALA A 804 -28.07 -28.38 -34.60
CA ALA A 804 -27.11 -27.50 -35.29
C ALA A 804 -26.81 -26.33 -34.35
N ASP A 805 -25.98 -26.54 -33.32
CA ASP A 805 -25.24 -25.43 -32.69
C ASP A 805 -24.02 -25.89 -31.88
N ASP A 806 -23.91 -27.18 -31.54
CA ASP A 806 -22.70 -27.72 -30.87
C ASP A 806 -21.53 -28.06 -31.81
N GLU A 807 -21.73 -28.13 -33.13
CA GLU A 807 -20.64 -28.37 -34.09
C GLU A 807 -19.99 -27.07 -34.63
N ALA A 808 -20.53 -25.88 -34.32
CA ALA A 808 -19.99 -24.60 -34.80
C ALA A 808 -18.89 -24.00 -33.90
N TYR A 809 -18.72 -24.50 -32.67
CA TYR A 809 -17.75 -23.97 -31.71
C TYR A 809 -16.34 -24.56 -31.87
N HIS A 810 -16.20 -25.76 -32.45
CA HIS A 810 -14.91 -26.45 -32.58
C HIS A 810 -14.22 -26.36 -33.96
N ALA A 811 -14.87 -25.79 -34.98
CA ALA A 811 -14.33 -25.76 -36.36
C ALA A 811 -13.69 -24.42 -36.82
N ARG A 812 -13.55 -23.39 -35.96
CA ARG A 812 -12.97 -22.08 -36.35
C ARG A 812 -11.59 -21.75 -35.76
N ARG A 813 -10.81 -22.76 -35.35
CA ARG A 813 -9.43 -22.55 -34.87
C ARG A 813 -8.32 -23.12 -35.74
N HIS A 814 -8.66 -23.81 -36.83
CA HIS A 814 -7.69 -24.33 -37.80
C HIS A 814 -8.18 -24.06 -39.22
N THR A 815 -7.88 -22.87 -39.74
CA THR A 815 -7.63 -22.55 -41.17
C THR A 815 -7.63 -21.03 -41.34
N GLN A 816 -6.44 -20.43 -41.32
CA GLN A 816 -6.03 -19.22 -42.08
C GLN A 816 -4.71 -18.72 -41.49
N LYS A 817 -3.67 -19.54 -41.66
CA LYS A 817 -2.37 -19.03 -42.09
C LYS A 817 -2.27 -19.41 -43.56
N ASP A 818 -1.77 -18.47 -44.35
CA ASP A 818 -1.54 -18.54 -45.80
C ASP A 818 -2.78 -18.29 -46.68
N GLU A 819 -3.01 -17.02 -47.05
CA GLU A 819 -2.91 -16.61 -48.46
C GLU A 819 -3.00 -15.08 -48.65
N PHE A 820 -1.86 -14.55 -49.09
CA PHE A 820 -1.58 -13.42 -49.98
C PHE A 820 -2.66 -12.40 -50.41
N LYS A 821 -2.26 -11.13 -50.25
CA LYS A 821 -2.24 -10.03 -51.24
C LYS A 821 -3.33 -10.02 -52.35
N LYS A 822 -4.18 -8.97 -52.36
CA LYS A 822 -4.19 -7.87 -53.36
C LYS A 822 -5.44 -6.99 -53.26
N ASN A 823 -5.18 -5.69 -53.42
CA ASN A 823 -5.98 -4.67 -54.11
C ASN A 823 -7.23 -4.02 -53.47
N ARG A 824 -7.00 -2.73 -53.14
CA ARG A 824 -7.65 -1.49 -53.65
C ARG A 824 -9.12 -1.19 -53.30
N PHE A 825 -9.25 -0.07 -52.58
CA PHE A 825 -10.11 1.10 -52.82
C PHE A 825 -11.52 0.86 -53.40
N LYS A 826 -12.54 1.28 -52.64
CA LYS A 826 -13.39 2.40 -53.06
C LYS A 826 -14.13 3.05 -51.89
N ASP A 827 -14.01 4.37 -51.90
CA ASP A 827 -14.78 5.38 -51.19
C ASP A 827 -16.24 5.36 -51.67
N ASP A 828 -17.20 5.65 -50.80
CA ASP A 828 -18.23 6.69 -51.06
C ASP A 828 -19.26 6.82 -49.94
N SER A 829 -19.35 8.08 -49.51
CA SER A 829 -20.40 8.75 -48.73
C SER A 829 -21.86 8.47 -49.15
N LYS A 830 -22.80 8.50 -48.18
CA LYS A 830 -23.87 9.53 -48.10
C LYS A 830 -24.91 9.30 -47.00
N ASP A 831 -25.37 10.44 -46.49
CA ASP A 831 -26.42 10.72 -45.52
C ASP A 831 -27.77 10.01 -45.71
N PHE A 832 -28.52 9.82 -44.61
CA PHE A 832 -29.96 10.15 -44.59
C PHE A 832 -30.49 10.49 -43.18
N LYS A 833 -31.34 11.51 -43.12
CA LYS A 833 -31.93 12.15 -41.93
C LYS A 833 -33.29 11.54 -41.51
N LYS A 834 -33.56 11.66 -40.20
CA LYS A 834 -34.80 12.02 -39.45
C LYS A 834 -36.14 11.28 -39.70
N SER A 835 -36.71 10.78 -38.60
CA SER A 835 -38.06 11.06 -38.03
C SER A 835 -38.18 10.26 -36.71
N GLY A 836 -38.86 10.61 -35.61
CA GLY A 836 -39.80 11.66 -35.23
C GLY A 836 -40.88 11.04 -34.30
N ALA A 837 -40.90 11.33 -32.99
CA ALA A 837 -42.06 11.18 -32.06
C ALA A 837 -41.66 11.67 -30.66
N LYS A 838 -42.12 12.85 -30.22
CA LYS A 838 -43.33 13.17 -29.41
C LYS A 838 -43.11 13.09 -27.88
N ARG A 839 -43.41 14.25 -27.27
CA ARG A 839 -43.47 14.58 -25.83
C ARG A 839 -44.58 13.82 -25.11
N ASP A 840 -44.46 13.65 -23.79
CA ASP A 840 -45.40 14.26 -22.82
C ASP A 840 -44.88 14.18 -21.36
N ASP A 841 -45.09 15.28 -20.63
CA ASP A 841 -44.84 15.51 -19.21
C ASP A 841 -45.84 14.78 -18.30
N PHE A 842 -45.46 14.43 -17.06
CA PHE A 842 -46.40 14.54 -15.93
C PHE A 842 -45.71 14.77 -14.57
N LYS A 843 -46.34 15.67 -13.80
CA LYS A 843 -45.91 16.24 -12.51
C LYS A 843 -46.33 15.40 -11.29
N ARG A 844 -45.54 15.58 -10.21
CA ARG A 844 -45.84 15.68 -8.76
C ARG A 844 -47.04 14.92 -8.16
N ARG A 845 -46.78 14.24 -7.03
CA ARG A 845 -47.68 14.18 -5.86
C ARG A 845 -46.91 14.10 -4.54
N ASP A 846 -47.16 15.08 -3.67
CA ASP A 846 -46.91 15.06 -2.23
C ASP A 846 -47.98 14.24 -1.50
N LYS A 847 -47.64 13.62 -0.37
CA LYS A 847 -48.56 13.42 0.77
C LYS A 847 -47.81 13.26 2.10
N LYS A 848 -48.32 13.97 3.10
CA LYS A 848 -47.93 14.06 4.52
C LYS A 848 -48.58 12.97 5.40
N SER A 849 -48.03 12.89 6.63
CA SER A 849 -48.63 12.51 7.93
C SER A 849 -48.68 11.00 8.25
N ASP A 850 -48.47 10.49 9.47
CA ASP A 850 -48.58 11.01 10.83
C ASP A 850 -47.66 10.29 11.86
N ASP A 851 -47.56 10.92 13.03
CA ASP A 851 -46.93 10.53 14.30
C ASP A 851 -47.26 9.12 14.85
N PHE A 852 -46.31 8.52 15.59
CA PHE A 852 -46.65 7.94 16.92
C PHE A 852 -45.43 7.80 17.86
N LYS A 853 -45.65 8.19 19.11
CA LYS A 853 -44.74 8.18 20.27
C LYS A 853 -44.85 6.87 21.07
N GLY A 854 -43.77 6.57 21.82
CA GLY A 854 -43.80 5.81 23.08
C GLY A 854 -43.34 4.36 22.94
N GLY A 855 -42.58 3.75 23.85
CA GLY A 855 -42.05 4.18 25.15
C GLY A 855 -41.47 2.96 25.87
N PHE A 856 -40.40 3.20 26.64
CA PHE A 856 -39.97 2.54 27.89
C PHE A 856 -40.14 1.02 28.13
N ARG A 857 -39.01 0.36 28.44
CA ARG A 857 -38.68 -0.37 29.71
C ARG A 857 -37.30 -1.02 29.55
N THR A 858 -36.20 -0.55 30.15
CA THR A 858 -35.71 -0.66 31.55
C THR A 858 -35.69 -2.07 32.15
N ASN A 859 -34.47 -2.62 32.33
CA ASN A 859 -33.92 -3.23 33.55
C ASN A 859 -32.58 -3.91 33.20
N ALA A 860 -31.56 -4.02 34.04
CA ALA A 860 -31.13 -3.30 35.23
C ALA A 860 -29.66 -3.70 35.51
N LYS A 861 -28.89 -2.74 36.01
CA LYS A 861 -27.84 -2.81 37.05
C LYS A 861 -26.99 -4.09 37.21
N GLU A 862 -25.68 -3.85 37.19
CA GLU A 862 -24.85 -4.05 38.39
C GLU A 862 -23.79 -2.93 38.51
N SER A 863 -23.56 -2.53 39.75
CA SER A 863 -22.86 -1.34 40.20
C SER A 863 -21.81 -1.73 41.24
N PHE A 864 -20.63 -1.13 41.19
CA PHE A 864 -19.84 -0.84 42.39
C PHE A 864 -19.21 0.56 42.27
N GLY A 865 -19.55 1.43 43.22
CA GLY A 865 -18.96 2.76 43.43
C GLY A 865 -17.60 2.67 44.15
N SER A 866 -16.97 3.74 44.63
CA SER A 866 -17.35 5.16 44.72
C SER A 866 -16.15 5.99 45.21
N THR A 867 -16.24 7.33 45.01
CA THR A 867 -15.59 8.46 45.72
C THR A 867 -14.27 9.03 45.15
N LYS A 868 -14.09 10.35 44.98
CA LYS A 868 -14.67 11.50 45.72
C LYS A 868 -14.65 12.79 44.87
N ASP A 869 -15.68 13.62 45.04
CA ASP A 869 -15.94 14.92 44.42
C ASP A 869 -14.97 16.04 44.85
N PHE A 870 -14.71 16.98 43.93
CA PHE A 870 -14.60 18.41 44.24
C PHE A 870 -15.31 19.22 43.16
N LYS A 871 -16.42 19.87 43.52
CA LYS A 871 -17.18 20.83 42.72
C LYS A 871 -16.42 22.14 42.57
N ARG A 872 -16.51 22.77 41.39
CA ARG A 872 -16.58 24.23 41.25
C ARG A 872 -17.39 24.60 40.00
N ASP A 873 -18.52 25.26 40.24
CA ASP A 873 -19.36 25.94 39.26
C ASP A 873 -18.59 27.07 38.55
N HIS A 874 -18.76 27.20 37.23
CA HIS A 874 -18.62 28.49 36.56
C HIS A 874 -19.80 28.70 35.62
N ARG A 875 -20.57 29.75 35.92
CA ARG A 875 -21.61 30.33 35.08
C ARG A 875 -20.96 31.21 34.02
N ASP A 876 -21.43 31.07 32.79
CA ASP A 876 -21.21 32.01 31.69
C ASP A 876 -21.79 33.39 32.04
N ARG A 877 -21.01 34.44 31.75
CA ARG A 877 -21.49 35.81 31.64
C ARG A 877 -20.92 36.42 30.36
N ASP A 878 -21.83 36.74 29.46
CA ASP A 878 -21.63 37.68 28.36
C ASP A 878 -21.18 39.04 28.89
N PHE A 879 -20.18 39.62 28.23
CA PHE A 879 -19.83 41.03 28.35
C PHE A 879 -19.74 41.63 26.95
N ASN A 880 -20.85 42.23 26.52
CA ASN A 880 -20.94 43.11 25.36
C ASN A 880 -21.14 44.52 25.89
N GLY A 881 -20.22 45.43 25.60
CA GLY A 881 -20.34 46.83 26.00
C GLY A 881 -19.10 47.64 25.71
N GLN A 882 -19.04 48.27 24.53
CA GLN A 882 -18.28 49.52 24.34
C GLN A 882 -18.83 50.32 23.14
N THR A 883 -19.60 51.34 23.50
CA THR A 883 -19.71 52.71 22.96
C THR A 883 -19.17 53.02 21.55
N ASP A 884 -20.08 53.44 20.68
CA ASP A 884 -19.82 54.20 19.46
C ASP A 884 -19.20 55.58 19.75
N THR A 885 -18.11 55.91 19.05
CA THR A 885 -17.61 57.29 18.87
C THR A 885 -17.54 57.62 17.38
N PRO A 886 -17.86 58.85 16.93
CA PRO A 886 -17.92 59.20 15.51
C PRO A 886 -16.52 59.27 14.90
N LYS A 887 -16.33 58.66 13.73
CA LYS A 887 -15.11 58.78 12.92
C LYS A 887 -14.92 60.22 12.44
N SER A 888 -13.76 60.81 12.69
CA SER A 888 -13.32 62.06 12.06
C SER A 888 -12.84 61.79 10.63
N ASP A 889 -13.44 62.45 9.63
CA ASP A 889 -12.90 62.49 8.27
C ASP A 889 -11.57 63.28 8.27
N LYS A 890 -10.45 62.57 8.24
CA LYS A 890 -9.14 63.16 7.91
C LYS A 890 -8.79 62.84 6.45
N PRO A 891 -8.29 63.81 5.67
CA PRO A 891 -7.99 63.61 4.25
C PRO A 891 -6.90 62.55 4.06
N LYS A 892 -7.06 61.71 3.03
CA LYS A 892 -6.07 60.67 2.68
C LYS A 892 -4.77 61.32 2.18
N VAL A 893 -3.66 60.91 2.76
CA VAL A 893 -2.30 61.29 2.36
C VAL A 893 -1.56 60.06 1.82
N ARG A 894 -0.70 60.25 0.82
CA ARG A 894 0.29 59.25 0.41
C ARG A 894 1.67 59.71 0.89
N TYR A 895 2.54 58.77 1.22
CA TYR A 895 3.89 59.09 1.68
C TYR A 895 4.88 58.82 0.55
N GLU A 896 5.68 59.84 0.24
CA GLU A 896 6.75 59.75 -0.75
C GLU A 896 8.11 59.99 -0.09
N LYS A 897 9.14 59.37 -0.64
CA LYS A 897 10.51 59.49 -0.16
C LYS A 897 11.20 60.62 -0.94
N ILE A 898 11.34 61.78 -0.30
CA ILE A 898 12.04 62.94 -0.85
C ILE A 898 13.29 63.14 0.01
N ASP A 899 14.47 63.13 -0.62
CA ASP A 899 15.78 63.26 0.05
C ASP A 899 15.98 62.30 1.23
N GLY A 900 15.51 61.06 1.07
CA GLY A 900 15.68 60.01 2.07
C GLY A 900 14.76 60.11 3.29
N LYS A 901 13.85 61.09 3.36
CA LYS A 901 12.83 61.23 4.41
C LYS A 901 11.42 61.03 3.83
N LEU A 902 10.56 60.38 4.61
CA LEU A 902 9.15 60.19 4.27
C LEU A 902 8.37 61.47 4.55
N VAL A 903 7.73 62.03 3.52
CA VAL A 903 6.91 63.25 3.61
C VAL A 903 5.46 62.91 3.23
N ALA A 904 4.50 63.39 4.02
CA ALA A 904 3.07 63.21 3.74
C ALA A 904 2.60 64.21 2.67
N VAL A 905 2.10 63.70 1.56
CA VAL A 905 1.55 64.50 0.45
C VAL A 905 0.03 64.27 0.36
N PRO A 906 -0.81 65.32 0.36
CA PRO A 906 -2.27 65.19 0.19
C PRO A 906 -2.64 64.54 -1.15
N ILE A 907 -3.58 63.59 -1.13
CA ILE A 907 -4.11 63.01 -2.35
C ILE A 907 -5.24 63.91 -2.86
N GLU A 908 -4.98 64.71 -3.90
CA GLU A 908 -6.05 65.44 -4.59
C GLU A 908 -7.02 64.45 -5.24
N THR A 909 -8.28 64.49 -4.82
CA THR A 909 -9.35 63.65 -5.34
C THR A 909 -9.97 64.34 -6.56
N THR A 910 -9.44 64.07 -7.74
CA THR A 910 -10.16 64.34 -9.00
C THR A 910 -10.87 63.08 -9.47
N GLN A 911 -12.18 63.24 -9.70
CA GLN A 911 -13.09 62.25 -10.26
C GLN A 911 -12.62 61.79 -11.65
N THR A 912 -12.43 60.49 -11.83
CA THR A 912 -13.20 59.59 -12.73
C THR A 912 -12.41 58.31 -12.95
N ASP A 913 -12.83 57.20 -12.34
CA ASP A 913 -12.90 55.92 -13.07
C ASP A 913 -13.71 54.88 -12.27
N LYS A 914 -14.77 54.39 -12.91
CA LYS A 914 -15.65 53.34 -12.39
C LYS A 914 -14.90 52.00 -12.41
N PRO A 915 -15.09 51.12 -11.41
CA PRO A 915 -14.57 49.76 -11.49
C PRO A 915 -15.31 49.00 -12.60
N LYS A 916 -14.58 48.52 -13.62
CA LYS A 916 -15.09 47.58 -14.61
C LYS A 916 -15.45 46.27 -13.88
N LYS A 917 -16.76 45.99 -13.78
CA LYS A 917 -17.28 44.66 -13.46
C LYS A 917 -16.85 43.69 -14.57
N TYR A 918 -16.04 42.68 -14.22
CA TYR A 918 -15.81 41.54 -15.10
C TYR A 918 -17.09 40.71 -15.20
N THR A 919 -17.56 40.49 -16.42
CA THR A 919 -18.71 39.63 -16.71
C THR A 919 -18.16 38.28 -17.16
N VAL A 920 -18.40 37.23 -16.38
CA VAL A 920 -18.08 35.84 -16.74
C VAL A 920 -18.96 35.44 -17.91
N LYS A 921 -18.38 35.09 -19.06
CA LYS A 921 -19.13 34.41 -20.14
C LYS A 921 -19.40 32.96 -19.71
N PRO A 922 -20.62 32.44 -19.92
CA PRO A 922 -20.95 31.06 -19.57
C PRO A 922 -20.25 30.08 -20.51
N LYS A 923 -19.87 28.94 -19.92
CA LYS A 923 -19.26 27.77 -20.57
C LYS A 923 -20.04 27.33 -21.81
N SER A 924 -19.31 27.03 -22.88
CA SER A 924 -19.67 26.07 -23.92
C SER A 924 -18.71 24.91 -23.85
#